data_AF-A0A857F5R6-F1
#
_entry.id   AF-A0A857F5R6-F1
#
_cell.length_a   1.000
_cell.length_b   1.000
_cell.length_c   1.000
_cell.angle_alpha   90.00
_cell.angle_beta   90.00
_cell.angle_gamma   90.00
#
_symmetry.space_group_name_H-M   'P 1'
#
loop_
_entity.id
_entity.type
_entity.pdbx_description
1 polymer ?
#
loop_
_entity_poly.entity_id
_entity_poly.type
_entity_poly.pdbx_seq_one_letter_code
_entity_poly.pdbx_strand_id
1 'polypeptide(L)'
;MKKSLLLYFLVIFHSNNVKANHFYPEEPIEEPLYFQKKESAPACFYAEDNFQGESFCLTAPEAIDLYNIKHSHLNDRISSIKIPEDVQVTIYKNDNFNPPNYTLTESVDLEWLKKIDMAGQISAVTTQNSPGLCTQDCIVIKESKIDLNNIFWKYNSEFSKTNKLILLNVDINNESNFSMGFVHYPQVIVVGKSLFFYAEEKSEPLNMRISDNADNLSFLFGLNNKNASFQYLEAKGTVPLNTPFWINTQNLSEDLADLYITNGIPDNDQGNMPENIQPLIVNKTIMAINKHSHRDRRGALGTVGCFGIPLLAIYNLVVQGRCNQLDKLVGADEFSHHDGEGKTRVVAGSAKPLPTVKQTTSTPLDKPTPAMLILTRLDTHLHNQAVTLPAVAKVCKTSTEEILSARYPRQTGMRCGSRLSILLADFTFLFGENLLDWTTEHLTQVLQNIRDHGTTGYAGSDQVTESRLVEGVQEAISDLGLTPFTIMLEEAFNYALLNYARYFMHNENQDTFATPQAAQSLPLGDYVLSLETYIPPTERPSPLIRDNNEWFRPEGLYFEIAVIPGGDQHIATNLTEEIIEVINDWRQFYSQVEYEADNNGTPLTSHDRTIYAAKITSKMLYHMLMDNSADYQFVVVKLKGKIVSILASLNDANNEDSYINFSVTHPQYVLNPDENGSVRGAGTAAVRELARYLKEKGKKTLSSNVISQPSAIVKKKLGFIHKDEF
;
A
#
# COMPACT_ATOMS: atom_id res chain seq x y z
N MET A 1 17.57 -31.60 -2.01
CA MET A 1 18.92 -32.18 -1.75
C MET A 1 19.52 -31.54 -0.50
N LYS A 2 20.34 -32.30 0.22
CA LYS A 2 20.67 -32.19 1.66
C LYS A 2 21.62 -31.05 2.04
N LYS A 3 21.34 -30.44 3.21
CA LYS A 3 22.22 -30.05 4.35
C LYS A 3 23.69 -29.73 4.08
N SER A 4 24.11 -28.51 4.44
CA SER A 4 25.22 -28.12 5.37
C SER A 4 25.35 -26.59 5.25
N LEU A 5 25.34 -25.72 6.26
CA LEU A 5 26.17 -25.67 7.47
C LEU A 5 25.40 -25.00 8.63
N LEU A 6 25.58 -25.55 9.83
CA LEU A 6 25.17 -25.01 11.13
C LEU A 6 26.43 -24.55 11.89
N LEU A 7 26.24 -23.63 12.84
CA LEU A 7 27.08 -23.24 13.99
C LEU A 7 28.21 -22.23 13.76
N TYR A 8 28.14 -21.09 14.47
CA TYR A 8 28.98 -20.86 15.66
C TYR A 8 28.31 -19.91 16.70
N PHE A 9 27.90 -20.53 17.81
CA PHE A 9 27.83 -20.09 19.22
C PHE A 9 27.12 -18.80 19.70
N LEU A 10 25.98 -19.05 20.33
CA LEU A 10 25.43 -18.38 21.53
C LEU A 10 26.12 -18.93 22.79
N VAL A 11 26.56 -18.07 23.72
CA VAL A 11 26.72 -18.42 25.14
C VAL A 11 26.20 -17.24 25.98
N ILE A 12 25.07 -17.48 26.65
CA ILE A 12 24.48 -16.63 27.69
C ILE A 12 25.01 -17.12 29.04
N PHE A 13 25.50 -16.20 29.87
CA PHE A 13 25.52 -16.39 31.32
C PHE A 13 24.55 -15.40 31.96
N HIS A 14 23.49 -15.94 32.56
CA HIS A 14 22.70 -15.26 33.58
C HIS A 14 23.38 -15.45 34.94
N SER A 15 23.51 -14.37 35.72
CA SER A 15 23.55 -14.46 37.18
C SER A 15 22.72 -13.32 37.77
N ASN A 16 21.57 -13.70 38.33
CA ASN A 16 20.77 -12.87 39.22
C ASN A 16 21.55 -12.58 40.50
N ASN A 17 21.51 -11.33 40.97
CA ASN A 17 21.44 -11.07 42.40
C ASN A 17 20.71 -9.75 42.69
N VAL A 18 19.64 -9.88 43.45
CA VAL A 18 18.79 -8.82 44.01
C VAL A 18 19.50 -8.20 45.21
N LYS A 19 19.48 -6.86 45.34
CA LYS A 19 19.32 -6.17 46.63
C LYS A 19 18.88 -4.72 46.41
N ALA A 20 17.86 -4.33 47.18
CA ALA A 20 17.15 -3.06 47.10
C ALA A 20 17.76 -1.97 48.02
N ASN A 21 17.61 -0.74 47.53
CA ASN A 21 17.48 0.57 48.20
C ASN A 21 18.47 0.96 49.31
N HIS A 22 19.21 2.04 49.05
CA HIS A 22 19.28 3.20 49.98
C HIS A 22 19.35 4.51 49.18
N PHE A 23 18.54 5.46 49.62
CA PHE A 23 18.23 6.75 49.03
C PHE A 23 18.91 7.82 49.89
N TYR A 24 19.74 8.70 49.33
CA TYR A 24 20.03 10.04 49.87
C TYR A 24 20.38 11.02 48.73
N PRO A 25 20.07 12.32 48.87
CA PRO A 25 19.88 13.28 47.79
C PRO A 25 21.10 14.17 47.50
N GLU A 26 21.12 14.68 46.26
CA GLU A 26 21.68 15.95 45.76
C GLU A 26 23.05 16.46 46.26
N GLU A 27 24.03 16.52 45.35
CA GLU A 27 24.75 17.76 45.04
C GLU A 27 25.41 17.67 43.64
N PRO A 28 25.51 18.80 42.90
CA PRO A 28 25.90 18.80 41.50
C PRO A 28 27.43 18.91 41.37
N ILE A 29 28.06 17.95 40.70
CA ILE A 29 29.45 18.07 40.29
C ILE A 29 29.46 18.29 38.78
N GLU A 30 29.71 19.54 38.40
CA GLU A 30 30.18 19.92 37.07
C GLU A 30 31.49 19.17 36.78
N GLU A 31 31.40 18.02 36.11
CA GLU A 31 32.55 17.45 35.41
C GLU A 31 32.51 17.94 33.95
N PRO A 32 33.55 18.65 33.47
CA PRO A 32 33.66 18.98 32.06
C PRO A 32 33.87 17.66 31.32
N LEU A 33 32.85 17.21 30.59
CA LEU A 33 32.97 16.17 29.58
C LEU A 33 34.08 16.57 28.61
N TYR A 34 35.26 15.98 28.79
CA TYR A 34 36.27 15.88 27.75
C TYR A 34 35.62 15.16 26.58
N PHE A 35 35.07 15.92 25.63
CA PHE A 35 34.89 15.44 24.27
C PHE A 35 36.30 15.11 23.77
N GLN A 36 36.69 13.84 23.83
CA GLN A 36 37.74 13.35 22.95
C GLN A 36 37.26 13.61 21.53
N LYS A 37 37.80 14.66 20.92
CA LYS A 37 37.63 14.97 19.50
C LYS A 37 38.15 13.73 18.75
N LYS A 38 37.25 12.87 18.28
CA LYS A 38 37.61 11.78 17.36
C LYS A 38 38.26 12.45 16.15
N GLU A 39 39.57 12.31 16.03
CA GLU A 39 40.31 12.85 14.90
C GLU A 39 39.93 12.02 13.67
N SER A 40 39.04 12.55 12.84
CA SER A 40 38.65 11.91 11.58
C SER A 40 39.86 11.80 10.67
N ALA A 41 40.07 10.64 10.03
CA ALA A 41 41.09 10.54 8.99
C ALA A 41 40.82 11.60 7.89
N PRO A 42 41.87 12.19 7.28
CA PRO A 42 41.67 13.26 6.30
C PRO A 42 41.21 12.69 4.95
N ALA A 43 40.34 13.44 4.25
CA ALA A 43 39.99 13.16 2.86
C ALA A 43 41.05 13.78 1.94
N CYS A 44 41.50 13.04 0.93
CA CYS A 44 42.61 13.46 0.05
C CYS A 44 42.15 13.59 -1.41
N PHE A 45 42.57 14.66 -2.07
CA PHE A 45 42.20 15.03 -3.44
C PHE A 45 43.44 15.00 -4.32
N TYR A 46 43.37 14.26 -5.43
CA TYR A 46 44.52 13.92 -6.26
C TYR A 46 44.37 14.46 -7.68
N ALA A 47 45.47 14.95 -8.26
CA ALA A 47 45.53 15.46 -9.62
C ALA A 47 45.43 14.35 -10.68
N GLU A 48 45.84 13.13 -10.32
CA GLU A 48 45.81 11.95 -11.19
C GLU A 48 44.78 10.94 -10.69
N ASP A 49 44.44 9.99 -11.56
CA ASP A 49 43.48 8.94 -11.26
C ASP A 49 44.06 7.89 -10.28
N ASN A 50 43.21 7.03 -9.72
CA ASN A 50 43.60 5.94 -8.81
C ASN A 50 44.37 6.41 -7.56
N PHE A 51 44.08 7.61 -7.07
CA PHE A 51 44.67 8.21 -5.87
C PHE A 51 46.19 8.42 -5.97
N GLN A 52 46.66 8.86 -7.14
CA GLN A 52 48.08 9.07 -7.45
C GLN A 52 48.41 10.54 -7.77
N GLY A 53 49.70 10.84 -7.92
CA GLY A 53 50.18 12.17 -8.31
C GLY A 53 50.16 13.20 -7.18
N GLU A 54 50.13 14.47 -7.57
CA GLU A 54 50.04 15.61 -6.64
C GLU A 54 48.71 15.61 -5.90
N SER A 55 48.73 15.92 -4.60
CA SER A 55 47.52 15.86 -3.76
C SER A 55 47.54 16.86 -2.61
N PHE A 56 46.36 17.15 -2.06
CA PHE A 56 46.18 17.79 -0.76
C PHE A 56 45.12 17.02 0.03
N CYS A 57 45.17 17.12 1.36
CA CYS A 57 44.18 16.46 2.22
C CYS A 57 43.57 17.45 3.21
N LEU A 58 42.30 17.25 3.53
CA LEU A 58 41.51 18.06 4.45
C LEU A 58 40.99 17.21 5.59
N THR A 59 41.12 17.71 6.83
CA THR A 59 40.59 17.05 8.03
C THR A 59 39.24 17.64 8.37
N ALA A 60 38.21 16.82 8.56
CA ALA A 60 36.88 17.34 8.82
C ALA A 60 36.79 18.05 10.19
N PRO A 61 36.09 19.21 10.30
CA PRO A 61 35.49 19.99 9.23
C PRO A 61 36.45 21.03 8.64
N GLU A 62 36.67 21.02 7.33
CA GLU A 62 37.49 22.01 6.61
C GLU A 62 36.84 22.39 5.26
N ALA A 63 37.21 23.56 4.73
CA ALA A 63 36.70 24.07 3.46
C ALA A 63 37.81 24.78 2.70
N ILE A 64 37.81 24.62 1.38
CA ILE A 64 38.83 25.18 0.50
C ILE A 64 38.21 25.62 -0.81
N ASP A 65 38.52 26.84 -1.21
CA ASP A 65 38.23 27.38 -2.54
C ASP A 65 39.54 27.34 -3.33
N LEU A 66 39.59 26.57 -4.41
CA LEU A 66 40.83 26.31 -5.13
C LEU A 66 41.29 27.54 -5.93
N TYR A 67 40.40 28.48 -6.26
CA TYR A 67 40.74 29.59 -7.15
C TYR A 67 41.75 30.59 -6.54
N ASN A 68 41.69 30.85 -5.23
CA ASN A 68 42.39 31.97 -4.58
C ASN A 68 43.48 31.61 -3.55
N ILE A 69 44.00 30.38 -3.59
CA ILE A 69 44.89 29.86 -2.54
C ILE A 69 46.15 29.19 -3.10
N LYS A 70 47.02 28.72 -2.19
CA LYS A 70 48.27 27.99 -2.50
C LYS A 70 48.08 26.78 -3.43
N HIS A 71 46.87 26.23 -3.49
CA HIS A 71 46.49 25.06 -4.30
C HIS A 71 45.78 25.40 -5.62
N SER A 72 45.86 26.64 -6.11
CA SER A 72 45.22 27.04 -7.38
C SER A 72 45.68 26.27 -8.61
N HIS A 73 46.87 25.68 -8.56
CA HIS A 73 47.36 24.77 -9.60
C HIS A 73 46.60 23.44 -9.68
N LEU A 74 45.74 23.11 -8.70
CA LEU A 74 44.85 21.94 -8.69
C LEU A 74 43.39 22.27 -9.03
N ASN A 75 43.05 23.56 -9.19
CA ASN A 75 41.74 23.97 -9.67
C ASN A 75 41.42 23.28 -10.99
N ASP A 76 40.25 22.67 -11.09
CA ASP A 76 39.80 21.95 -12.30
C ASP A 76 40.74 20.81 -12.74
N ARG A 77 41.56 20.26 -11.82
CA ARG A 77 42.52 19.19 -12.11
C ARG A 77 42.38 17.97 -11.20
N ILE A 78 41.44 17.99 -10.26
CA ILE A 78 41.16 16.83 -9.40
C ILE A 78 40.59 15.70 -10.25
N SER A 79 41.25 14.54 -10.20
CA SER A 79 40.91 13.34 -10.97
C SER A 79 40.55 12.14 -10.09
N SER A 80 40.88 12.15 -8.79
CA SER A 80 40.38 11.15 -7.84
C SER A 80 40.34 11.70 -6.41
N ILE A 81 39.46 11.16 -5.57
CA ILE A 81 39.23 11.62 -4.19
C ILE A 81 39.11 10.41 -3.25
N LYS A 82 40.03 10.32 -2.30
CA LYS A 82 40.01 9.29 -1.26
C LYS A 82 39.29 9.81 -0.02
N ILE A 83 38.18 9.16 0.33
CA ILE A 83 37.32 9.52 1.46
C ILE A 83 37.34 8.38 2.48
N PRO A 84 37.74 8.64 3.74
CA PRO A 84 37.67 7.65 4.82
C PRO A 84 36.25 7.51 5.38
N GLU A 85 36.01 6.45 6.14
CA GLU A 85 34.77 6.26 6.89
C GLU A 85 34.47 7.45 7.81
N ASP A 86 33.19 7.72 8.05
CA ASP A 86 32.68 8.85 8.87
C ASP A 86 33.00 10.27 8.34
N VAL A 87 33.46 10.42 7.10
CA VAL A 87 33.70 11.72 6.46
C VAL A 87 32.81 11.88 5.23
N GLN A 88 32.20 13.06 5.08
CA GLN A 88 31.55 13.47 3.84
C GLN A 88 32.31 14.63 3.20
N VAL A 89 32.37 14.60 1.87
CA VAL A 89 33.00 15.61 1.05
C VAL A 89 31.98 16.19 0.09
N THR A 90 31.77 17.51 0.11
CA THR A 90 30.98 18.19 -0.92
C THR A 90 31.94 18.82 -1.93
N ILE A 91 31.77 18.48 -3.20
CA ILE A 91 32.55 19.01 -4.32
C ILE A 91 31.68 19.99 -5.12
N TYR A 92 32.24 21.14 -5.49
CA TYR A 92 31.56 22.22 -6.18
C TYR A 92 32.20 22.47 -7.54
N LYS A 93 31.34 22.58 -8.56
CA LYS A 93 31.77 22.91 -9.93
C LYS A 93 32.25 24.36 -10.05
N ASN A 94 31.72 25.22 -9.18
CA ASN A 94 32.02 26.65 -9.16
C ASN A 94 32.77 27.03 -7.88
N ASP A 95 33.46 28.16 -7.94
CA ASP A 95 34.09 28.79 -6.79
C ASP A 95 33.05 29.27 -5.75
N ASN A 96 33.53 29.77 -4.60
CA ASN A 96 32.72 30.29 -3.51
C ASN A 96 31.62 29.34 -3.01
N PHE A 97 31.83 28.03 -3.19
CA PHE A 97 30.88 26.97 -2.81
C PHE A 97 29.51 27.12 -3.50
N ASN A 98 29.51 27.61 -4.74
CA ASN A 98 28.30 27.76 -5.54
C ASN A 98 27.90 26.44 -6.23
N PRO A 99 26.59 26.15 -6.36
CA PRO A 99 26.10 25.00 -7.12
C PRO A 99 26.44 25.13 -8.62
N PRO A 100 26.42 24.02 -9.39
CA PRO A 100 26.06 22.67 -8.95
C PRO A 100 27.15 22.03 -8.08
N ASN A 101 26.71 21.18 -7.15
CA ASN A 101 27.58 20.49 -6.22
C ASN A 101 27.02 19.10 -5.90
N TYR A 102 27.89 18.22 -5.42
CA TYR A 102 27.54 16.87 -5.01
C TYR A 102 28.25 16.52 -3.72
N THR A 103 27.58 15.72 -2.87
CA THR A 103 28.14 15.20 -1.64
C THR A 103 28.51 13.72 -1.81
N LEU A 104 29.74 13.40 -1.43
CA LEU A 104 30.37 12.10 -1.55
C LEU A 104 30.68 11.56 -0.15
N THR A 105 30.32 10.30 0.09
CA THR A 105 30.71 9.54 1.30
C THR A 105 31.59 8.34 0.97
N GLU A 106 31.79 8.06 -0.32
CA GLU A 106 32.60 6.97 -0.85
C GLU A 106 33.76 7.55 -1.66
N SER A 107 34.91 6.88 -1.66
CA SER A 107 36.04 7.30 -2.50
C SER A 107 35.70 7.19 -3.98
N VAL A 108 36.16 8.16 -4.79
CA VAL A 108 35.81 8.25 -6.22
C VAL A 108 37.05 8.37 -7.09
N ASP A 109 36.99 7.77 -8.28
CA ASP A 109 38.03 7.83 -9.31
C ASP A 109 37.59 8.72 -10.48
N LEU A 110 38.44 8.80 -11.51
CA LEU A 110 38.18 9.64 -12.67
C LEU A 110 36.96 9.17 -13.47
N GLU A 111 36.68 7.87 -13.50
CA GLU A 111 35.52 7.34 -14.21
C GLU A 111 34.22 7.83 -13.56
N TRP A 112 34.13 7.72 -12.24
CA TRP A 112 32.97 8.23 -11.49
C TRP A 112 32.82 9.74 -11.60
N LEU A 113 33.91 10.51 -11.52
CA LEU A 113 33.87 11.96 -11.71
C LEU A 113 33.41 12.37 -13.10
N LYS A 114 33.71 11.58 -14.14
CA LYS A 114 33.18 11.80 -15.51
C LYS A 114 31.68 11.54 -15.56
N LYS A 115 31.19 10.46 -14.93
CA LYS A 115 29.76 10.11 -14.92
C LYS A 115 28.87 11.17 -14.27
N ILE A 116 29.39 11.91 -13.29
CA ILE A 116 28.68 13.03 -12.62
C ILE A 116 29.03 14.42 -13.19
N ASP A 117 29.75 14.51 -14.31
CA ASP A 117 30.20 15.79 -14.93
C ASP A 117 30.99 16.70 -13.97
N MET A 118 31.87 16.12 -13.14
CA MET A 118 32.77 16.86 -12.24
C MET A 118 34.25 16.74 -12.63
N ALA A 119 34.59 15.81 -13.52
CA ALA A 119 35.96 15.62 -14.00
C ALA A 119 36.50 16.89 -14.65
N GLY A 120 37.58 17.43 -14.09
CA GLY A 120 38.23 18.63 -14.60
C GLY A 120 37.42 19.92 -14.39
N GLN A 121 36.53 19.96 -13.40
CA GLN A 121 35.66 21.11 -13.14
C GLN A 121 35.50 21.43 -11.65
N ILE A 122 36.20 20.72 -10.75
CA ILE A 122 36.11 20.94 -9.31
C ILE A 122 36.90 22.20 -8.95
N SER A 123 36.17 23.21 -8.45
CA SER A 123 36.72 24.53 -8.08
C SER A 123 36.66 24.84 -6.58
N ALA A 124 35.81 24.15 -5.82
CA ALA A 124 35.82 24.25 -4.35
C ALA A 124 35.40 22.92 -3.71
N VAL A 125 35.88 22.66 -2.49
CA VAL A 125 35.52 21.45 -1.73
C VAL A 125 35.33 21.74 -0.24
N THR A 126 34.43 21.01 0.40
CA THR A 126 34.22 21.05 1.86
C THR A 126 34.20 19.65 2.45
N THR A 127 34.79 19.46 3.62
CA THR A 127 34.76 18.21 4.39
C THR A 127 34.01 18.40 5.69
N GLN A 128 33.22 17.41 6.09
CA GLN A 128 32.48 17.41 7.34
C GLN A 128 32.48 16.01 7.96
N ASN A 129 32.38 15.94 9.28
CA ASN A 129 32.13 14.68 9.97
C ASN A 129 30.73 14.22 9.61
N SER A 130 30.60 13.02 9.06
CA SER A 130 29.31 12.42 8.71
C SER A 130 29.05 11.25 9.65
N PRO A 131 28.08 11.33 10.56
CA PRO A 131 27.68 10.19 11.39
C PRO A 131 26.86 9.16 10.59
N GLY A 132 27.24 8.90 9.33
CA GLY A 132 26.54 7.98 8.42
C GLY A 132 25.26 8.54 7.80
N LEU A 133 25.16 9.86 7.57
CA LEU A 133 23.99 10.44 6.89
C LEU A 133 24.37 11.59 5.96
N CYS A 134 24.21 11.36 4.66
CA CYS A 134 24.13 12.41 3.66
C CYS A 134 22.65 12.78 3.40
N THR A 135 22.34 14.09 3.39
CA THR A 135 20.95 14.58 3.33
C THR A 135 20.55 15.29 2.06
N GLN A 136 21.53 15.66 1.22
CA GLN A 136 21.27 16.42 0.00
C GLN A 136 22.34 16.16 -1.06
N ASP A 137 21.90 16.01 -2.32
CA ASP A 137 22.74 15.85 -3.52
C ASP A 137 23.81 14.76 -3.34
N CYS A 138 23.41 13.63 -2.75
CA CYS A 138 24.29 12.55 -2.36
C CYS A 138 24.52 11.58 -3.51
N ILE A 139 25.79 11.30 -3.83
CA ILE A 139 26.15 10.27 -4.81
C ILE A 139 26.35 8.95 -4.08
N VAL A 140 25.61 7.92 -4.48
CA VAL A 140 25.80 6.53 -4.03
C VAL A 140 26.48 5.76 -5.15
N ILE A 141 27.70 5.31 -4.90
CA ILE A 141 28.53 4.58 -5.86
C ILE A 141 28.31 3.09 -5.73
N LYS A 142 28.39 2.58 -4.50
CA LYS A 142 28.14 1.17 -4.21
C LYS A 142 27.03 1.05 -3.17
N GLU A 143 27.24 1.61 -1.99
CA GLU A 143 26.30 1.46 -0.89
C GLU A 143 26.33 2.64 0.07
N SER A 144 25.14 3.11 0.45
CA SER A 144 24.94 4.05 1.54
C SER A 144 24.14 3.36 2.64
N LYS A 145 24.74 3.29 3.84
CA LYS A 145 24.13 2.76 5.04
C LYS A 145 23.74 3.91 5.96
N ILE A 146 22.47 3.92 6.37
CA ILE A 146 21.92 4.90 7.31
C ILE A 146 21.52 4.18 8.60
N ASP A 147 22.21 4.48 9.70
CA ASP A 147 21.89 3.98 11.04
C ASP A 147 20.72 4.76 11.65
N LEU A 148 19.52 4.19 11.53
CA LEU A 148 18.28 4.76 12.04
C LEU A 148 18.24 4.75 13.56
N ASN A 149 18.89 3.80 14.22
CA ASN A 149 18.96 3.77 15.66
C ASN A 149 19.72 4.99 16.17
N ASN A 150 20.88 5.34 15.62
CA ASN A 150 21.63 6.52 16.02
C ASN A 150 20.85 7.84 15.83
N ILE A 151 20.01 7.90 14.80
CA ILE A 151 19.20 9.08 14.48
C ILE A 151 17.98 9.17 15.42
N PHE A 152 17.23 8.08 15.58
CA PHE A 152 15.97 8.09 16.33
C PHE A 152 16.13 7.80 17.84
N TRP A 153 17.20 7.15 18.28
CA TRP A 153 17.50 6.83 19.69
C TRP A 153 17.39 8.05 20.60
N LYS A 154 17.92 9.19 20.14
CA LYS A 154 17.92 10.47 20.87
C LYS A 154 16.53 10.95 21.25
N TYR A 155 15.49 10.39 20.63
CA TYR A 155 14.08 10.77 20.79
C TYR A 155 13.23 9.62 21.37
N ASN A 156 13.84 8.48 21.72
CA ASN A 156 13.13 7.27 22.11
C ASN A 156 12.36 7.42 23.44
N SER A 157 12.89 8.20 24.39
CA SER A 157 12.23 8.51 25.66
C SER A 157 10.94 9.32 25.50
N GLU A 158 10.82 10.13 24.44
CA GLU A 158 9.68 11.01 24.17
C GLU A 158 8.68 10.40 23.18
N PHE A 159 9.12 9.53 22.25
CA PHE A 159 8.34 9.16 21.05
C PHE A 159 8.37 7.68 20.65
N SER A 160 8.78 6.75 21.54
CA SER A 160 8.88 5.29 21.28
C SER A 160 7.62 4.56 20.78
N LYS A 161 6.45 5.21 20.74
CA LYS A 161 5.17 4.64 20.27
C LYS A 161 4.59 5.36 19.05
N THR A 162 5.37 6.24 18.42
CA THR A 162 4.90 7.08 17.33
C THR A 162 5.55 6.67 16.02
N ASN A 163 4.89 6.99 14.90
CA ASN A 163 5.41 6.66 13.57
C ASN A 163 6.68 7.47 13.28
N LYS A 164 7.71 6.79 12.79
CA LYS A 164 8.93 7.37 12.22
C LYS A 164 8.76 7.40 10.71
N LEU A 165 9.22 8.47 10.07
CA LEU A 165 9.05 8.70 8.63
C LEU A 165 10.41 8.94 8.00
N ILE A 166 10.65 8.32 6.85
CA ILE A 166 11.87 8.50 6.05
C ILE A 166 11.44 8.81 4.63
N LEU A 167 11.78 10.00 4.14
CA LEU A 167 11.59 10.40 2.75
C LEU A 167 12.94 10.43 2.02
N LEU A 168 12.99 9.77 0.87
CA LEU A 168 14.10 9.84 -0.08
C LEU A 168 13.59 10.40 -1.40
N ASN A 169 14.36 11.27 -2.05
CA ASN A 169 14.14 11.69 -3.43
C ASN A 169 15.36 11.33 -4.27
N VAL A 170 15.14 10.65 -5.39
CA VAL A 170 16.17 10.00 -6.20
C VAL A 170 15.93 10.30 -7.67
N ASP A 171 16.99 10.63 -8.39
CA ASP A 171 16.94 10.77 -9.85
C ASP A 171 16.92 9.41 -10.54
N ILE A 172 16.09 9.29 -11.57
CA ILE A 172 15.95 8.06 -12.35
C ILE A 172 15.99 8.30 -13.85
N ASN A 173 16.49 7.30 -14.58
CA ASN A 173 16.52 7.27 -16.04
C ASN A 173 16.21 5.84 -16.52
N ASN A 174 16.42 5.54 -17.81
CA ASN A 174 16.13 4.22 -18.38
C ASN A 174 17.17 3.15 -18.03
N GLU A 175 18.33 3.56 -17.51
CA GLU A 175 19.47 2.72 -17.11
C GLU A 175 19.59 2.60 -15.58
N SER A 176 18.68 3.21 -14.82
CA SER A 176 18.68 3.15 -13.34
C SER A 176 18.66 1.70 -12.85
N ASN A 177 19.59 1.34 -11.97
CA ASN A 177 19.66 0.03 -11.37
C ASN A 177 20.09 0.18 -9.91
N PHE A 178 19.15 0.12 -8.98
CA PHE A 178 19.44 0.29 -7.56
C PHE A 178 18.41 -0.41 -6.68
N SER A 179 18.78 -0.64 -5.42
CA SER A 179 17.86 -1.10 -4.39
C SER A 179 17.89 -0.18 -3.17
N MET A 180 16.78 -0.16 -2.44
CA MET A 180 16.68 0.51 -1.15
C MET A 180 15.78 -0.27 -0.20
N GLY A 181 16.12 -0.30 1.07
CA GLY A 181 15.26 -0.91 2.09
C GLY A 181 16.05 -1.49 3.25
N PHE A 182 15.46 -2.50 3.87
CA PHE A 182 15.95 -3.07 5.12
C PHE A 182 16.44 -4.50 4.92
N VAL A 183 17.37 -4.96 5.75
CA VAL A 183 17.89 -6.35 5.74
C VAL A 183 16.76 -7.36 5.88
N HIS A 184 15.76 -7.06 6.71
CA HIS A 184 14.61 -7.93 6.98
C HIS A 184 13.32 -7.50 6.26
N TYR A 185 13.44 -6.80 5.13
CA TYR A 185 12.31 -6.25 4.37
C TYR A 185 11.54 -5.13 5.13
N PRO A 186 10.76 -4.27 4.45
CA PRO A 186 10.56 -4.20 3.00
C PRO A 186 11.81 -3.80 2.20
N GLN A 187 11.87 -4.22 0.94
CA GLN A 187 12.89 -3.81 -0.02
C GLN A 187 12.25 -3.34 -1.32
N VAL A 188 12.83 -2.32 -1.92
CA VAL A 188 12.46 -1.75 -3.21
C VAL A 188 13.64 -1.97 -4.14
N ILE A 189 13.38 -2.53 -5.31
CA ILE A 189 14.36 -2.70 -6.38
C ILE A 189 13.86 -1.94 -7.61
N VAL A 190 14.71 -1.11 -8.20
CA VAL A 190 14.42 -0.37 -9.43
C VAL A 190 15.40 -0.80 -10.50
N VAL A 191 14.85 -1.28 -11.63
CA VAL A 191 15.62 -1.66 -12.82
C VAL A 191 14.96 -1.02 -14.04
N GLY A 192 15.64 -0.02 -14.62
CA GLY A 192 15.12 0.88 -15.64
C GLY A 192 13.84 1.57 -15.18
N LYS A 193 12.72 1.23 -15.82
CA LYS A 193 11.37 1.75 -15.50
C LYS A 193 10.48 0.72 -14.81
N SER A 194 11.08 -0.29 -14.18
CA SER A 194 10.38 -1.30 -13.38
C SER A 194 10.74 -1.12 -11.91
N LEU A 195 9.73 -1.11 -11.05
CA LEU A 195 9.86 -1.09 -9.60
C LEU A 195 9.30 -2.40 -9.04
N PHE A 196 10.10 -3.08 -8.24
CA PHE A 196 9.78 -4.33 -7.56
C PHE A 196 9.75 -4.05 -6.06
N PHE A 197 8.62 -4.25 -5.41
CA PHE A 197 8.49 -4.12 -3.96
C PHE A 197 8.37 -5.49 -3.32
N TYR A 198 9.34 -5.84 -2.48
CA TYR A 198 9.35 -7.06 -1.70
C TYR A 198 8.88 -6.76 -0.28
N ALA A 199 7.76 -7.34 0.12
CA ALA A 199 7.22 -7.18 1.46
C ALA A 199 7.94 -8.09 2.48
N GLU A 200 8.33 -9.29 2.04
CA GLU A 200 8.99 -10.33 2.84
C GLU A 200 9.87 -11.24 1.96
N GLU A 201 10.79 -11.98 2.59
CA GLU A 201 11.83 -12.76 1.91
C GLU A 201 11.32 -13.81 0.91
N LYS A 202 10.20 -14.45 1.22
CA LYS A 202 9.65 -15.55 0.42
C LYS A 202 8.44 -15.15 -0.41
N SER A 203 8.11 -13.86 -0.46
CA SER A 203 7.00 -13.34 -1.26
C SER A 203 7.43 -13.03 -2.69
N GLU A 204 6.52 -13.24 -3.63
CA GLU A 204 6.66 -12.62 -4.95
C GLU A 204 6.60 -11.09 -4.82
N PRO A 205 7.44 -10.35 -5.55
CA PRO A 205 7.41 -8.90 -5.48
C PRO A 205 6.14 -8.33 -6.10
N LEU A 206 5.69 -7.20 -5.56
CA LEU A 206 4.72 -6.36 -6.24
C LEU A 206 5.43 -5.63 -7.37
N ASN A 207 5.04 -5.97 -8.59
CA ASN A 207 5.60 -5.37 -9.80
C ASN A 207 4.84 -4.10 -10.15
N MET A 208 5.55 -2.99 -10.34
CA MET A 208 4.98 -1.70 -10.72
C MET A 208 5.79 -1.11 -11.87
N ARG A 209 5.10 -0.59 -12.90
CA ARG A 209 5.75 0.07 -14.03
C ARG A 209 5.80 1.57 -13.77
N ILE A 210 7.00 2.12 -13.74
CA ILE A 210 7.25 3.55 -13.67
C ILE A 210 6.94 4.17 -15.04
N SER A 211 6.34 5.36 -15.04
CA SER A 211 6.10 6.15 -16.24
C SER A 211 7.39 6.39 -17.02
N ASP A 212 7.35 6.19 -18.34
CA ASP A 212 8.49 6.46 -19.23
C ASP A 212 8.90 7.96 -19.20
N ASN A 213 8.00 8.84 -18.73
CA ASN A 213 8.24 10.28 -18.58
C ASN A 213 8.86 10.68 -17.23
N ALA A 214 8.94 9.77 -16.25
CA ALA A 214 9.44 10.10 -14.93
C ALA A 214 10.97 10.30 -14.94
N ASP A 215 11.45 11.36 -14.31
CA ASP A 215 12.87 11.65 -14.09
C ASP A 215 13.26 11.62 -12.61
N ASN A 216 12.28 11.59 -11.70
CA ASN A 216 12.53 11.34 -10.27
C ASN A 216 11.54 10.33 -9.67
N LEU A 217 11.98 9.74 -8.56
CA LEU A 217 11.14 9.01 -7.62
C LEU A 217 11.30 9.60 -6.23
N SER A 218 10.18 9.75 -5.54
CA SER A 218 10.15 10.00 -4.10
C SER A 218 9.64 8.77 -3.38
N PHE A 219 10.37 8.30 -2.37
CA PHE A 219 10.03 7.13 -1.57
C PHE A 219 9.77 7.55 -0.13
N LEU A 220 8.64 7.15 0.42
CA LEU A 220 8.25 7.40 1.79
C LEU A 220 8.10 6.08 2.54
N PHE A 221 8.93 5.87 3.54
CA PHE A 221 8.81 4.77 4.49
C PHE A 221 8.21 5.29 5.80
N GLY A 222 7.13 4.68 6.25
CA GLY A 222 6.56 4.85 7.57
C GLY A 222 6.85 3.64 8.44
N LEU A 223 7.45 3.86 9.61
CA LEU A 223 7.85 2.79 10.53
C LEU A 223 7.15 2.96 11.87
N ASN A 224 6.57 1.88 12.36
CA ASN A 224 6.02 1.74 13.71
C ASN A 224 6.61 0.47 14.35
N ASN A 225 6.51 0.34 15.67
CA ASN A 225 6.98 -0.81 16.47
C ASN A 225 6.62 -2.22 15.93
N LYS A 226 5.66 -2.37 15.00
CA LYS A 226 5.26 -3.67 14.43
C LYS A 226 5.11 -3.71 12.91
N ASN A 227 4.92 -2.56 12.27
CA ASN A 227 4.49 -2.46 10.88
C ASN A 227 5.36 -1.44 10.13
N ALA A 228 5.64 -1.72 8.86
CA ALA A 228 6.16 -0.74 7.93
C ALA A 228 5.09 -0.42 6.89
N SER A 229 5.06 0.84 6.48
CA SER A 229 4.30 1.31 5.35
C SER A 229 5.24 1.93 4.33
N PHE A 230 4.92 1.76 3.07
CA PHE A 230 5.71 2.28 1.96
C PHE A 230 4.81 2.98 0.96
N GLN A 231 5.28 4.08 0.42
CA GLN A 231 4.61 4.83 -0.64
C GLN A 231 5.67 5.38 -1.59
N TYR A 232 5.34 5.50 -2.87
CA TYR A 232 6.20 6.16 -3.84
C TYR A 232 5.43 7.13 -4.74
N LEU A 233 6.12 8.18 -5.18
CA LEU A 233 5.64 9.14 -6.16
C LEU A 233 6.61 9.22 -7.34
N GLU A 234 6.07 9.17 -8.54
CA GLU A 234 6.77 9.43 -9.80
C GLU A 234 6.57 10.89 -10.21
N ALA A 235 7.62 11.56 -10.67
CA ALA A 235 7.51 12.92 -11.20
C ALA A 235 8.37 13.15 -12.45
N LYS A 236 7.96 14.15 -13.25
CA LYS A 236 8.78 14.80 -14.27
C LYS A 236 9.06 16.23 -13.84
N GLY A 237 10.28 16.51 -13.40
CA GLY A 237 10.61 17.73 -12.67
C GLY A 237 9.65 17.91 -11.50
N THR A 238 8.78 18.92 -11.59
CA THR A 238 7.82 19.29 -10.53
C THR A 238 6.43 18.68 -10.68
N VAL A 239 6.18 17.91 -11.74
CA VAL A 239 4.84 17.42 -12.07
C VAL A 239 4.68 15.96 -11.64
N PRO A 240 3.75 15.64 -10.70
CA PRO A 240 3.47 14.26 -10.32
C PRO A 240 2.82 13.48 -11.46
N LEU A 241 3.20 12.22 -11.63
CA LEU A 241 2.75 11.35 -12.73
C LEU A 241 1.89 10.16 -12.26
N ASN A 242 1.91 9.82 -10.97
CA ASN A 242 1.06 8.79 -10.37
C ASN A 242 0.28 9.34 -9.16
N THR A 243 -0.72 8.59 -8.71
CA THR A 243 -1.38 8.83 -7.41
C THR A 243 -0.77 7.88 -6.39
N PRO A 244 -0.12 8.41 -5.35
CA PRO A 244 0.61 7.56 -4.41
C PRO A 244 -0.37 6.85 -3.46
N PHE A 245 -0.07 5.61 -3.09
CA PHE A 245 -0.88 4.78 -2.18
C PHE A 245 0.02 4.06 -1.17
N TRP A 246 -0.54 3.69 -0.03
CA TRP A 246 0.20 2.98 1.01
C TRP A 246 0.28 1.49 0.73
N ILE A 247 1.49 0.93 0.79
CA ILE A 247 1.75 -0.50 0.84
C ILE A 247 2.12 -0.83 2.27
N ASN A 248 1.27 -1.58 2.95
CA ASN A 248 1.49 -1.94 4.35
C ASN A 248 2.02 -3.36 4.46
N THR A 249 3.08 -3.50 5.25
CA THR A 249 3.68 -4.78 5.60
C THR A 249 3.61 -4.99 7.11
N GLN A 250 3.58 -6.25 7.54
CA GLN A 250 3.60 -6.65 8.94
C GLN A 250 4.85 -7.47 9.23
N ASN A 251 5.13 -7.73 10.51
CA ASN A 251 6.26 -8.54 10.99
C ASN A 251 7.63 -7.89 10.72
N LEU A 252 7.75 -6.60 11.05
CA LEU A 252 9.07 -6.03 11.21
C LEU A 252 9.81 -6.76 12.32
N SER A 253 11.01 -7.28 12.00
CA SER A 253 11.99 -7.65 13.03
C SER A 253 12.20 -6.43 13.94
N GLU A 254 12.45 -6.67 15.24
CA GLU A 254 12.84 -5.60 16.18
C GLU A 254 14.10 -4.84 15.71
N ASP A 255 14.83 -5.40 14.74
CA ASP A 255 16.07 -4.90 14.13
C ASP A 255 15.90 -4.07 12.84
N LEU A 256 14.88 -3.19 12.72
CA LEU A 256 14.93 -2.11 11.71
C LEU A 256 15.94 -1.02 12.11
N ALA A 257 17.19 -1.42 12.32
CA ALA A 257 18.28 -0.55 12.75
C ALA A 257 18.81 0.31 11.61
N ASP A 258 18.84 -0.23 10.38
CA ASP A 258 19.61 0.32 9.29
C ASP A 258 18.81 0.33 7.97
N LEU A 259 18.84 1.47 7.27
CA LEU A 259 18.35 1.61 5.91
C LEU A 259 19.54 1.55 4.95
N TYR A 260 19.46 0.65 3.96
CA TYR A 260 20.48 0.46 2.93
C TYR A 260 20.00 1.04 1.61
N ILE A 261 20.89 1.72 0.91
CA ILE A 261 20.70 2.19 -0.47
C ILE A 261 21.89 1.63 -1.27
N THR A 262 21.64 0.73 -2.20
CA THR A 262 22.70 0.06 -2.97
C THR A 262 22.55 0.43 -4.45
N ASN A 263 23.64 0.89 -5.06
CA ASN A 263 23.69 1.18 -6.49
C ASN A 263 24.29 0.00 -7.26
N GLY A 264 23.65 -0.42 -8.34
CA GLY A 264 24.05 -1.56 -9.17
C GLY A 264 23.70 -2.92 -8.56
N ILE A 265 22.54 -3.46 -8.93
CA ILE A 265 22.18 -4.84 -8.58
C ILE A 265 22.95 -5.80 -9.49
N PRO A 266 23.63 -6.84 -8.94
CA PRO A 266 24.40 -7.78 -9.75
C PRO A 266 23.54 -8.56 -10.73
N ASP A 267 24.00 -8.67 -11.98
CA ASP A 267 23.33 -9.46 -13.03
C ASP A 267 23.63 -10.97 -12.93
N ASN A 268 24.45 -11.41 -11.96
CA ASN A 268 24.89 -12.80 -11.81
C ASN A 268 25.06 -13.22 -10.34
N ASP A 269 24.98 -14.54 -10.11
CA ASP A 269 25.17 -15.19 -8.80
C ASP A 269 26.59 -15.00 -8.22
N GLN A 270 27.52 -14.48 -9.01
CA GLN A 270 28.90 -14.19 -8.60
C GLN A 270 29.02 -12.83 -7.88
N GLY A 271 27.96 -12.02 -7.89
CA GLY A 271 27.90 -10.74 -7.16
C GLY A 271 28.73 -9.61 -7.79
N ASN A 272 29.12 -9.76 -9.06
CA ASN A 272 29.89 -8.73 -9.75
C ASN A 272 28.97 -7.57 -10.17
N MET A 273 29.37 -6.35 -9.81
CA MET A 273 28.72 -5.10 -10.24
C MET A 273 28.71 -5.01 -11.78
N PRO A 274 27.59 -4.60 -12.41
CA PRO A 274 27.59 -4.34 -13.85
C PRO A 274 28.69 -3.35 -14.27
N GLU A 275 29.31 -3.57 -15.43
CA GLU A 275 30.45 -2.75 -15.89
C GLU A 275 30.06 -1.29 -16.22
N ASN A 276 28.77 -1.01 -16.46
CA ASN A 276 28.29 0.31 -16.89
C ASN A 276 27.18 0.85 -15.98
N ILE A 277 27.45 0.98 -14.68
CA ILE A 277 26.50 1.53 -13.70
C ILE A 277 26.55 3.05 -13.73
N GLN A 278 25.37 3.68 -13.79
CA GLN A 278 25.20 5.11 -13.62
C GLN A 278 25.19 5.50 -12.14
N PRO A 279 25.69 6.69 -11.77
CA PRO A 279 25.65 7.16 -10.39
C PRO A 279 24.21 7.33 -9.93
N LEU A 280 23.92 6.80 -8.75
CA LEU A 280 22.65 7.03 -8.09
C LEU A 280 22.71 8.34 -7.32
N ILE A 281 21.90 9.31 -7.74
CA ILE A 281 21.83 10.63 -7.11
C ILE A 281 20.62 10.65 -6.17
N VAL A 282 20.88 10.68 -4.86
CA VAL A 282 19.88 10.92 -3.83
C VAL A 282 19.84 12.42 -3.55
N ASN A 283 18.96 13.13 -4.26
CA ASN A 283 18.78 14.57 -4.14
C ASN A 283 18.47 14.99 -2.71
N LYS A 284 17.70 14.16 -1.99
CA LYS A 284 17.26 14.53 -0.65
C LYS A 284 16.91 13.35 0.23
N THR A 285 17.33 13.45 1.49
CA THR A 285 16.92 12.55 2.58
C THR A 285 16.35 13.36 3.73
N ILE A 286 15.13 13.04 4.16
CA ILE A 286 14.48 13.70 5.29
C ILE A 286 13.93 12.64 6.24
N MET A 287 14.16 12.83 7.54
CA MET A 287 13.62 11.94 8.56
C MET A 287 12.83 12.73 9.59
N ALA A 288 11.71 12.14 10.01
CA ALA A 288 10.80 12.80 10.93
C ALA A 288 10.11 11.81 11.88
N ILE A 289 9.56 12.33 12.97
CA ILE A 289 8.83 11.56 13.99
C ILE A 289 7.50 12.24 14.29
N ASN A 290 6.43 11.46 14.44
CA ASN A 290 5.14 11.97 14.87
C ASN A 290 5.12 12.30 16.38
N LYS A 291 4.49 13.41 16.77
CA LYS A 291 4.44 13.91 18.14
C LYS A 291 3.34 13.25 18.97
N HIS A 292 2.32 12.68 18.34
CA HIS A 292 1.16 12.07 18.99
C HIS A 292 0.86 10.69 18.38
N SER A 293 0.44 9.74 19.23
CA SER A 293 0.14 8.35 18.85
C SER A 293 -1.33 8.11 18.47
N HIS A 294 -2.19 9.14 18.55
CA HIS A 294 -3.63 8.97 18.35
C HIS A 294 -4.08 9.41 16.95
N ARG A 295 -4.99 8.61 16.39
CA ARG A 295 -5.75 8.88 15.16
C ARG A 295 -6.75 10.01 15.48
N ASP A 296 -6.61 11.16 14.84
CA ASP A 296 -7.59 12.24 15.01
C ASP A 296 -8.70 12.14 13.97
N ARG A 297 -9.85 12.72 14.30
CA ARG A 297 -10.96 12.89 13.35
C ARG A 297 -10.49 13.75 12.17
N ARG A 298 -10.69 13.23 10.95
CA ARG A 298 -10.42 13.95 9.70
C ARG A 298 -11.10 15.31 9.72
N GLY A 299 -10.31 16.38 9.64
CA GLY A 299 -10.77 17.75 9.46
C GLY A 299 -10.23 18.28 8.14
N ALA A 300 -11.04 19.10 7.44
CA ALA A 300 -10.63 19.73 6.20
C ALA A 300 -9.44 20.67 6.44
N LEU A 301 -8.26 20.28 5.97
CA LEU A 301 -7.08 21.15 5.97
C LEU A 301 -7.22 22.16 4.83
N GLY A 302 -7.46 23.43 5.19
CA GLY A 302 -7.41 24.51 4.22
C GLY A 302 -6.00 24.68 3.62
N THR A 303 -5.95 25.25 2.41
CA THR A 303 -4.73 25.62 1.64
C THR A 303 -3.69 26.45 2.42
N VAL A 304 -4.02 26.94 3.61
CA VAL A 304 -3.17 27.78 4.47
C VAL A 304 -2.22 26.95 5.36
N GLY A 305 -2.51 25.67 5.64
CA GLY A 305 -1.69 24.81 6.53
C GLY A 305 -0.36 24.33 5.93
N CYS A 306 -0.16 24.55 4.64
CA CYS A 306 0.89 23.95 3.85
C CYS A 306 2.30 24.59 4.07
N PHE A 307 2.34 25.81 4.62
CA PHE A 307 3.58 26.53 4.91
C PHE A 307 4.02 26.43 6.38
N GLY A 308 3.19 25.86 7.26
CA GLY A 308 3.44 25.75 8.71
C GLY A 308 3.69 24.33 9.23
N ILE A 309 3.39 23.30 8.43
CA ILE A 309 3.52 21.89 8.84
C ILE A 309 4.77 21.28 8.19
N PRO A 310 5.80 20.90 8.97
CA PRO A 310 7.08 20.42 8.43
C PRO A 310 6.94 19.23 7.46
N LEU A 311 5.95 18.35 7.66
CA LEU A 311 5.72 17.22 6.77
C LEU A 311 4.93 17.57 5.50
N LEU A 312 4.09 18.61 5.52
CA LEU A 312 3.49 19.15 4.29
C LEU A 312 4.51 19.94 3.48
N ALA A 313 5.55 20.51 4.12
CA ALA A 313 6.72 21.05 3.45
C ALA A 313 7.63 19.96 2.85
N ILE A 314 7.78 18.82 3.53
CA ILE A 314 8.40 17.59 3.01
C ILE A 314 7.59 17.07 1.81
N TYR A 315 6.27 17.04 1.90
CA TYR A 315 5.41 16.66 0.78
C TYR A 315 5.42 17.72 -0.33
N ASN A 316 5.60 19.00 -0.03
CA ASN A 316 5.84 20.06 -1.01
C ASN A 316 7.15 19.84 -1.79
N LEU A 317 8.09 19.02 -1.31
CA LEU A 317 9.23 18.52 -2.10
C LEU A 317 8.86 17.32 -2.98
N VAL A 318 7.85 16.54 -2.59
CA VAL A 318 7.30 15.40 -3.34
C VAL A 318 6.38 15.89 -4.47
N VAL A 319 5.46 16.83 -4.20
CA VAL A 319 4.52 17.43 -5.18
C VAL A 319 4.92 18.83 -5.67
N GLN A 320 6.15 19.25 -5.37
CA GLN A 320 6.88 20.39 -5.90
C GLN A 320 6.04 21.67 -6.20
N GLY A 321 5.46 22.26 -5.15
CA GLY A 321 4.90 23.62 -5.17
C GLY A 321 3.37 23.74 -5.15
N ARG A 322 2.61 22.64 -5.15
CA ARG A 322 1.13 22.66 -5.24
C ARG A 322 0.45 22.31 -3.92
N CYS A 323 0.30 23.30 -3.05
CA CYS A 323 -0.44 23.18 -1.79
C CYS A 323 -1.96 22.96 -1.93
N ASN A 324 -2.50 23.01 -3.15
CA ASN A 324 -3.91 22.75 -3.46
C ASN A 324 -4.19 21.26 -3.82
N GLN A 325 -3.22 20.37 -3.62
CA GLN A 325 -3.36 18.94 -3.89
C GLN A 325 -3.34 18.08 -2.62
N LEU A 326 -3.45 18.70 -1.44
CA LEU A 326 -3.47 18.00 -0.17
C LEU A 326 -4.63 16.99 -0.09
N ASP A 327 -5.79 17.34 -0.66
CA ASP A 327 -6.97 16.48 -0.76
C ASP A 327 -6.77 15.25 -1.66
N LYS A 328 -5.68 15.24 -2.45
CA LYS A 328 -5.29 14.11 -3.32
C LYS A 328 -4.27 13.18 -2.65
N LEU A 329 -3.74 13.55 -1.49
CA LEU A 329 -2.80 12.72 -0.73
C LEU A 329 -3.58 11.73 0.13
N VAL A 330 -3.25 10.45 -0.02
CA VAL A 330 -3.75 9.41 0.87
C VAL A 330 -3.00 9.48 2.21
N GLY A 331 -3.75 9.52 3.32
CA GLY A 331 -3.18 9.55 4.68
C GLY A 331 -2.73 10.94 5.17
N ALA A 332 -3.22 12.03 4.57
CA ALA A 332 -2.90 13.40 4.99
C ALA A 332 -3.22 13.69 6.48
N ASP A 333 -4.17 12.94 7.05
CA ASP A 333 -4.59 12.97 8.46
C ASP A 333 -3.54 12.39 9.43
N GLU A 334 -2.64 11.53 8.95
CA GLU A 334 -1.49 11.03 9.74
C GLU A 334 -0.43 12.12 9.98
N PHE A 335 -0.50 13.20 9.20
CA PHE A 335 0.57 14.18 9.06
C PHE A 335 0.23 15.55 9.66
N SER A 336 -1.01 15.74 10.09
CA SER A 336 -1.51 17.05 10.53
C SER A 336 -2.66 16.94 11.53
N HIS A 337 -2.75 17.90 12.45
CA HIS A 337 -3.93 18.08 13.31
C HIS A 337 -4.92 19.03 12.67
N HIS A 338 -6.18 18.94 13.09
CA HIS A 338 -7.26 19.85 12.70
C HIS A 338 -7.03 21.33 13.04
N ASP A 339 -6.09 21.63 13.94
CA ASP A 339 -5.77 23.00 14.41
C ASP A 339 -4.60 23.63 13.65
N GLY A 340 -4.00 22.90 12.70
CA GLY A 340 -2.86 23.35 11.92
C GLY A 340 -1.51 23.22 12.61
N GLU A 341 -1.43 22.76 13.87
CA GLU A 341 -0.15 22.41 14.47
C GLU A 341 0.41 21.13 13.84
N GLY A 342 1.66 21.21 13.38
CA GLY A 342 2.33 20.09 12.75
C GLY A 342 2.54 18.93 13.74
N LYS A 343 1.87 17.80 13.47
CA LYS A 343 2.04 16.53 14.18
C LYS A 343 3.42 15.91 14.05
N THR A 344 4.31 16.45 13.22
CA THR A 344 5.58 15.81 12.88
C THR A 344 6.76 16.73 13.18
N ARG A 345 7.83 16.17 13.75
CA ARG A 345 9.11 16.83 14.02
C ARG A 345 10.18 16.25 13.10
N VAL A 346 10.81 17.11 12.29
CA VAL A 346 11.98 16.72 11.48
C VAL A 346 13.17 16.54 12.40
N VAL A 347 13.84 15.39 12.28
CA VAL A 347 15.00 15.02 13.10
C VAL A 347 16.29 14.94 12.28
N ALA A 348 16.18 14.79 10.96
CA ALA A 348 17.31 14.84 10.04
C ALA A 348 16.92 15.39 8.65
N GLY A 349 17.86 16.07 7.99
CA GLY A 349 17.64 16.73 6.70
C GLY A 349 16.91 18.07 6.80
N SER A 350 16.70 18.74 5.67
CA SER A 350 16.03 20.04 5.60
C SER A 350 14.67 19.96 4.93
N ALA A 351 13.59 20.26 5.66
CA ALA A 351 12.25 20.37 5.11
C ALA A 351 11.91 21.76 4.53
N LYS A 352 12.91 22.57 4.17
CA LYS A 352 12.65 23.88 3.54
C LYS A 352 11.84 23.67 2.24
N PRO A 353 10.66 24.29 2.10
CA PRO A 353 9.84 24.19 0.89
C PRO A 353 10.61 24.67 -0.35
N LEU A 354 10.32 24.08 -1.51
CA LEU A 354 10.77 24.62 -2.79
C LEU A 354 10.12 26.00 -3.04
N PRO A 355 10.82 26.93 -3.72
CA PRO A 355 10.23 28.20 -4.13
C PRO A 355 8.97 27.96 -4.97
N THR A 356 7.93 28.76 -4.76
CA THR A 356 6.70 28.69 -5.56
C THR A 356 7.02 28.94 -7.03
N VAL A 357 6.73 27.96 -7.89
CA VAL A 357 6.78 28.15 -9.34
C VAL A 357 5.75 29.21 -9.70
N LYS A 358 6.19 30.32 -10.31
CA LYS A 358 5.28 31.35 -10.84
C LYS A 358 4.35 30.65 -11.83
N GLN A 359 3.04 30.68 -11.55
CA GLN A 359 2.03 30.16 -12.45
C GLN A 359 2.19 30.85 -13.82
N THR A 360 2.64 30.13 -14.84
CA THR A 360 2.26 30.47 -16.21
C THR A 360 0.76 30.28 -16.28
N THR A 361 0.04 31.39 -16.34
CA THR A 361 -1.41 31.42 -16.56
C THR A 361 -1.77 30.55 -17.76
N SER A 362 -2.85 29.78 -17.62
CA SER A 362 -3.44 28.86 -18.59
C SER A 362 -2.76 27.49 -18.77
N THR A 363 -2.83 26.64 -17.75
CA THR A 363 -3.35 25.29 -18.02
C THR A 363 -4.87 25.42 -18.02
N PRO A 364 -5.61 24.87 -19.01
CA PRO A 364 -7.04 24.67 -18.86
C PRO A 364 -7.25 23.99 -17.51
N LEU A 365 -8.30 24.36 -16.76
CA LEU A 365 -8.83 23.42 -15.77
C LEU A 365 -9.01 22.11 -16.55
N ASP A 366 -8.14 21.13 -16.28
CA ASP A 366 -8.26 19.82 -16.87
C ASP A 366 -9.71 19.39 -16.70
N LYS A 367 -10.32 18.86 -17.77
CA LYS A 367 -11.66 18.28 -17.72
C LYS A 367 -11.77 17.49 -16.41
N PRO A 368 -12.84 17.69 -15.61
CA PRO A 368 -12.94 17.02 -14.32
C PRO A 368 -12.64 15.53 -14.52
N THR A 369 -11.56 15.08 -13.87
CA THR A 369 -11.10 13.70 -13.96
C THR A 369 -12.31 12.82 -13.66
N PRO A 370 -12.58 11.77 -14.46
CA PRO A 370 -13.73 10.91 -14.22
C PRO A 370 -13.73 10.45 -12.78
N ALA A 371 -14.84 10.65 -12.07
CA ALA A 371 -14.94 10.25 -10.70
C ALA A 371 -14.84 8.72 -10.58
N MET A 372 -13.72 8.26 -10.07
CA MET A 372 -13.36 6.84 -9.93
C MET A 372 -12.81 6.63 -8.52
N LEU A 373 -13.02 5.45 -7.93
CA LEU A 373 -12.26 5.07 -6.75
C LEU A 373 -10.77 5.02 -7.13
N ILE A 374 -9.91 5.48 -6.24
CA ILE A 374 -8.46 5.37 -6.37
C ILE A 374 -7.96 4.33 -5.36
N LEU A 375 -6.93 3.56 -5.73
CA LEU A 375 -6.23 2.70 -4.77
C LEU A 375 -5.59 3.62 -3.73
N THR A 376 -5.92 3.39 -2.46
CA THR A 376 -5.38 4.19 -1.34
C THR A 376 -4.46 3.38 -0.45
N ARG A 377 -4.76 2.10 -0.25
CA ARG A 377 -4.00 1.21 0.60
C ARG A 377 -3.93 -0.17 -0.03
N LEU A 378 -2.82 -0.85 0.16
CA LEU A 378 -2.56 -2.21 -0.23
C LEU A 378 -1.92 -2.93 0.95
N ASP A 379 -2.65 -3.84 1.56
CA ASP A 379 -2.14 -4.66 2.66
C ASP A 379 -1.56 -5.97 2.09
N THR A 380 -0.26 -6.18 2.28
CA THR A 380 0.45 -7.36 1.73
C THR A 380 0.47 -8.53 2.68
N HIS A 381 0.17 -8.30 3.96
CA HIS A 381 0.08 -9.36 4.97
C HIS A 381 -1.09 -9.07 5.92
N LEU A 382 -2.17 -9.84 5.77
CA LEU A 382 -3.38 -9.76 6.59
C LEU A 382 -3.51 -10.99 7.50
N HIS A 383 -2.41 -11.43 8.12
CA HIS A 383 -2.33 -12.71 8.85
C HIS A 383 -2.79 -13.91 8.00
N ASN A 384 -2.49 -13.89 6.69
CA ASN A 384 -3.00 -14.86 5.72
C ASN A 384 -4.53 -15.00 5.82
N GLN A 385 -5.24 -13.88 5.68
CA GLN A 385 -6.70 -13.83 5.69
C GLN A 385 -7.27 -12.83 4.67
N ALA A 386 -6.65 -12.71 3.49
CA ALA A 386 -7.10 -11.76 2.47
C ALA A 386 -8.55 -11.97 2.00
N VAL A 387 -9.07 -13.21 2.09
CA VAL A 387 -10.45 -13.54 1.70
C VAL A 387 -11.39 -13.50 2.91
N THR A 388 -10.96 -14.07 4.05
CA THR A 388 -11.83 -14.28 5.23
C THR A 388 -11.91 -13.06 6.14
N LEU A 389 -10.84 -12.31 6.34
CA LEU A 389 -10.84 -11.16 7.25
C LEU A 389 -11.79 -10.03 6.79
N PRO A 390 -11.82 -9.64 5.50
CA PRO A 390 -12.80 -8.66 5.03
C PRO A 390 -14.25 -9.16 5.12
N ALA A 391 -14.45 -10.49 5.08
CA ALA A 391 -15.76 -11.09 5.23
C ALA A 391 -16.27 -10.97 6.68
N VAL A 392 -15.39 -11.26 7.65
CA VAL A 392 -15.68 -11.08 9.09
C VAL A 392 -15.90 -9.60 9.43
N ALA A 393 -15.09 -8.70 8.86
CA ALA A 393 -15.28 -7.26 9.02
C ALA A 393 -16.70 -6.80 8.65
N LYS A 394 -17.26 -7.32 7.55
CA LYS A 394 -18.63 -7.01 7.11
C LYS A 394 -19.68 -7.50 8.09
N VAL A 395 -19.62 -8.76 8.51
CA VAL A 395 -20.59 -9.34 9.46
C VAL A 395 -20.53 -8.64 10.82
N CYS A 396 -19.32 -8.33 11.29
CA CYS A 396 -19.11 -7.65 12.56
C CYS A 396 -19.24 -6.12 12.48
N LYS A 397 -19.59 -5.57 11.30
CA LYS A 397 -19.74 -4.13 11.03
C LYS A 397 -18.55 -3.30 11.52
N THR A 398 -17.34 -3.76 11.22
CA THR A 398 -16.08 -3.12 11.65
C THR A 398 -15.13 -3.07 10.46
N SER A 399 -13.99 -2.41 10.60
CA SER A 399 -12.94 -2.44 9.57
C SER A 399 -11.97 -3.60 9.77
N THR A 400 -11.30 -4.03 8.70
CA THR A 400 -10.19 -5.00 8.78
C THR A 400 -9.09 -4.51 9.72
N GLU A 401 -8.78 -3.22 9.67
CA GLU A 401 -7.78 -2.54 10.52
C GLU A 401 -8.15 -2.60 12.02
N GLU A 402 -9.43 -2.42 12.37
CA GLU A 402 -9.90 -2.53 13.76
C GLU A 402 -9.77 -3.96 14.29
N ILE A 403 -10.03 -4.97 13.46
CA ILE A 403 -9.85 -6.37 13.85
C ILE A 403 -8.36 -6.67 14.09
N LEU A 404 -7.46 -6.19 13.22
CA LEU A 404 -6.01 -6.39 13.34
C LEU A 404 -5.38 -5.63 14.51
N SER A 405 -5.85 -4.40 14.77
CA SER A 405 -5.32 -3.51 15.81
C SER A 405 -5.81 -3.83 17.22
N ALA A 406 -6.88 -4.62 17.35
CA ALA A 406 -7.35 -5.14 18.63
C ALA A 406 -6.26 -6.03 19.23
N ARG A 407 -5.34 -5.45 20.04
CA ARG A 407 -4.37 -6.19 20.87
C ARG A 407 -5.14 -7.33 21.51
N TYR A 408 -4.88 -8.60 21.18
CA TYR A 408 -5.50 -9.74 21.86
C TYR A 408 -5.35 -9.59 23.38
N PRO A 409 -6.41 -9.33 24.17
CA PRO A 409 -6.24 -9.15 25.60
C PRO A 409 -7.18 -10.05 26.39
N ARG A 410 -6.58 -10.74 27.37
CA ARG A 410 -7.12 -11.40 28.56
C ARG A 410 -8.39 -10.76 29.17
N GLN A 411 -9.56 -10.86 28.52
CA GLN A 411 -10.88 -10.58 29.10
C GLN A 411 -11.94 -11.50 28.48
N THR A 412 -12.85 -11.98 29.32
CA THR A 412 -13.91 -12.95 29.02
C THR A 412 -15.05 -12.34 28.18
N GLY A 413 -15.42 -12.99 27.08
CA GLY A 413 -16.57 -12.67 26.21
C GLY A 413 -16.27 -12.79 24.71
N MET A 414 -17.25 -13.13 23.88
CA MET A 414 -17.09 -13.26 22.43
C MET A 414 -16.90 -11.90 21.75
N ARG A 415 -15.70 -11.60 21.25
CA ARG A 415 -15.47 -10.52 20.28
C ARG A 415 -15.73 -11.07 18.88
N CYS A 416 -16.81 -10.60 18.23
CA CYS A 416 -17.21 -11.00 16.86
C CYS A 416 -16.01 -11.05 15.90
N GLY A 417 -15.25 -9.97 15.80
CA GLY A 417 -14.16 -9.85 14.81
C GLY A 417 -13.02 -10.86 14.97
N SER A 418 -12.30 -10.82 16.09
CA SER A 418 -11.08 -11.64 16.25
C SER A 418 -11.36 -13.14 16.29
N ARG A 419 -12.47 -13.56 16.93
CA ARG A 419 -12.78 -14.98 17.10
C ARG A 419 -13.34 -15.60 15.82
N LEU A 420 -14.26 -14.91 15.14
CA LEU A 420 -14.81 -15.40 13.87
C LEU A 420 -13.74 -15.45 12.77
N SER A 421 -12.81 -14.50 12.78
CA SER A 421 -11.62 -14.49 11.92
C SER A 421 -10.76 -15.74 12.10
N ILE A 422 -10.40 -16.10 13.34
CA ILE A 422 -9.63 -17.33 13.60
C ILE A 422 -10.36 -18.57 13.10
N LEU A 423 -11.66 -18.71 13.40
CA LEU A 423 -12.42 -19.91 13.02
C LEU A 423 -12.52 -20.08 11.50
N LEU A 424 -12.77 -18.99 10.77
CA LEU A 424 -12.80 -19.04 9.30
C LEU A 424 -11.40 -19.25 8.69
N ALA A 425 -10.35 -18.70 9.30
CA ALA A 425 -8.98 -18.97 8.89
C ALA A 425 -8.64 -20.46 9.04
N ASP A 426 -8.97 -21.06 10.18
CA ASP A 426 -8.71 -22.48 10.45
C ASP A 426 -9.51 -23.38 9.52
N PHE A 427 -10.80 -23.10 9.34
CA PHE A 427 -11.63 -23.83 8.37
C PHE A 427 -11.05 -23.73 6.96
N THR A 428 -10.68 -22.52 6.51
CA THR A 428 -10.12 -22.33 5.17
C THR A 428 -8.74 -22.95 5.02
N PHE A 429 -7.94 -23.01 6.09
CA PHE A 429 -6.65 -23.69 6.06
C PHE A 429 -6.79 -25.21 5.94
N LEU A 430 -7.80 -25.80 6.57
CA LEU A 430 -8.01 -27.26 6.54
C LEU A 430 -8.73 -27.75 5.28
N PHE A 431 -9.67 -26.94 4.76
CA PHE A 431 -10.59 -27.36 3.70
C PHE A 431 -10.49 -26.50 2.42
N GLY A 432 -9.59 -25.51 2.39
CA GLY A 432 -9.48 -24.54 1.30
C GLY A 432 -8.49 -24.92 0.18
N GLU A 433 -7.97 -26.14 0.15
CA GLU A 433 -7.16 -26.62 -0.99
C GLU A 433 -8.01 -26.89 -2.26
N ASN A 434 -9.32 -27.07 -2.10
CA ASN A 434 -10.23 -27.29 -3.23
C ASN A 434 -11.62 -26.67 -2.96
N LEU A 435 -12.40 -26.46 -4.02
CA LEU A 435 -13.73 -25.82 -3.94
C LEU A 435 -14.87 -26.79 -3.63
N LEU A 436 -14.60 -28.10 -3.62
CA LEU A 436 -15.59 -29.12 -3.25
C LEU A 436 -15.78 -29.16 -1.73
N ASP A 437 -14.69 -29.00 -0.97
CA ASP A 437 -14.68 -29.01 0.49
C ASP A 437 -14.86 -27.61 1.09
N TRP A 438 -14.53 -26.55 0.35
CA TRP A 438 -14.72 -25.15 0.77
C TRP A 438 -16.13 -24.63 0.41
N THR A 439 -17.17 -25.26 0.98
CA THR A 439 -18.58 -24.93 0.74
C THR A 439 -19.35 -24.64 2.02
N THR A 440 -20.47 -23.92 1.92
CA THR A 440 -21.33 -23.62 3.07
C THR A 440 -21.90 -24.91 3.65
N GLU A 441 -22.29 -25.85 2.80
CA GLU A 441 -22.82 -27.16 3.19
C GLU A 441 -21.79 -27.98 3.99
N HIS A 442 -20.53 -27.99 3.54
CA HIS A 442 -19.47 -28.69 4.25
C HIS A 442 -19.12 -28.00 5.57
N LEU A 443 -19.11 -26.65 5.61
CA LEU A 443 -18.95 -25.89 6.85
C LEU A 443 -20.01 -26.30 7.89
N THR A 444 -21.29 -26.31 7.52
CA THR A 444 -22.38 -26.71 8.42
C THR A 444 -22.21 -28.15 8.91
N GLN A 445 -21.77 -29.06 8.03
CA GLN A 445 -21.47 -30.45 8.40
C GLN A 445 -20.32 -30.54 9.42
N VAL A 446 -19.23 -29.79 9.22
CA VAL A 446 -18.09 -29.74 10.15
C VAL A 446 -18.53 -29.21 11.51
N LEU A 447 -19.33 -28.14 11.56
CA LEU A 447 -19.86 -27.61 12.82
C LEU A 447 -20.71 -28.65 13.58
N GLN A 448 -21.54 -29.39 12.86
CA GLN A 448 -22.38 -30.43 13.45
C GLN A 448 -21.53 -31.63 13.94
N ASN A 449 -20.51 -32.05 13.18
CA ASN A 449 -19.56 -33.08 13.60
C ASN A 449 -18.78 -32.68 14.86
N ILE A 450 -18.33 -31.43 14.95
CA ILE A 450 -17.61 -30.94 16.14
C ILE A 450 -18.52 -30.99 17.37
N ARG A 451 -19.80 -30.62 17.21
CA ARG A 451 -20.79 -30.69 18.29
C ARG A 451 -21.04 -32.13 18.75
N ASP A 452 -21.25 -33.04 17.81
CA ASP A 452 -21.72 -34.40 18.12
C ASP A 452 -20.58 -35.36 18.49
N HIS A 453 -19.38 -35.12 17.95
CA HIS A 453 -18.25 -36.06 18.02
C HIS A 453 -16.95 -35.43 18.51
N GLY A 454 -16.88 -34.10 18.65
CA GLY A 454 -15.66 -33.42 19.09
C GLY A 454 -14.51 -33.50 18.08
N THR A 455 -14.82 -33.68 16.80
CA THR A 455 -13.86 -33.71 15.70
C THR A 455 -14.47 -33.05 14.48
N THR A 456 -13.63 -32.53 13.59
CA THR A 456 -14.07 -32.01 12.29
C THR A 456 -14.45 -33.13 11.31
N GLY A 457 -13.95 -34.36 11.53
CA GLY A 457 -13.96 -35.44 10.54
C GLY A 457 -12.79 -35.37 9.53
N TYR A 458 -11.89 -34.40 9.69
CA TYR A 458 -10.67 -34.25 8.89
C TYR A 458 -9.64 -35.33 9.26
N ALA A 459 -9.06 -35.95 8.23
CA ALA A 459 -8.03 -36.99 8.40
C ALA A 459 -6.62 -36.49 8.03
N GLY A 460 -6.44 -35.18 7.84
CA GLY A 460 -5.17 -34.62 7.38
C GLY A 460 -4.12 -34.44 8.49
N SER A 461 -2.95 -33.97 8.08
CA SER A 461 -1.74 -33.97 8.93
C SER A 461 -1.65 -32.81 9.92
N ASP A 462 -2.39 -31.71 9.74
CA ASP A 462 -2.33 -30.55 10.63
C ASP A 462 -3.31 -30.67 11.81
N GLN A 463 -2.93 -31.53 12.76
CA GLN A 463 -3.69 -31.79 13.98
C GLN A 463 -3.75 -30.58 14.93
N VAL A 464 -2.79 -29.65 14.82
CA VAL A 464 -2.76 -28.43 15.66
C VAL A 464 -3.87 -27.48 15.24
N THR A 465 -3.99 -27.22 13.94
CA THR A 465 -5.05 -26.37 13.39
C THR A 465 -6.42 -27.01 13.57
N GLU A 466 -6.53 -28.32 13.38
CA GLU A 466 -7.79 -29.04 13.66
C GLU A 466 -8.21 -28.90 15.13
N SER A 467 -7.30 -29.13 16.08
CA SER A 467 -7.60 -28.99 17.51
C SER A 467 -8.03 -27.58 17.87
N ARG A 468 -7.35 -26.55 17.31
CA ARG A 468 -7.72 -25.14 17.51
C ARG A 468 -9.13 -24.83 16.99
N LEU A 469 -9.50 -25.35 15.82
CA LEU A 469 -10.84 -25.18 15.27
C LEU A 469 -11.90 -25.85 16.16
N VAL A 470 -11.66 -27.10 16.57
CA VAL A 470 -12.56 -27.87 17.44
C VAL A 470 -12.81 -27.13 18.75
N GLU A 471 -11.74 -26.73 19.45
CA GLU A 471 -11.82 -26.00 20.72
C GLU A 471 -12.56 -24.67 20.55
N GLY A 472 -12.20 -23.88 19.53
CA GLY A 472 -12.80 -22.58 19.29
C GLY A 472 -14.29 -22.66 18.93
N VAL A 473 -14.70 -23.67 18.15
CA VAL A 473 -16.11 -23.94 17.83
C VAL A 473 -16.87 -24.40 19.07
N GLN A 474 -16.35 -25.33 19.86
CA GLN A 474 -17.01 -25.80 21.08
C GLN A 474 -17.21 -24.67 22.08
N GLU A 475 -16.20 -23.84 22.26
CA GLU A 475 -16.31 -22.64 23.10
C GLU A 475 -17.39 -21.69 22.53
N ALA A 476 -17.47 -21.52 21.20
CA ALA A 476 -18.42 -20.58 20.59
C ALA A 476 -19.87 -21.06 20.70
N ILE A 477 -20.08 -22.38 20.57
CA ILE A 477 -21.35 -23.03 20.82
C ILE A 477 -21.74 -22.90 22.30
N SER A 478 -20.78 -23.00 23.23
CA SER A 478 -21.05 -22.78 24.65
C SER A 478 -21.47 -21.35 24.96
N ASP A 479 -20.92 -20.36 24.26
CA ASP A 479 -21.19 -18.94 24.49
C ASP A 479 -22.52 -18.46 23.86
N LEU A 480 -22.81 -18.87 22.61
CA LEU A 480 -23.95 -18.36 21.83
C LEU A 480 -25.06 -19.37 21.58
N GLY A 481 -24.80 -20.66 21.79
CA GLY A 481 -25.61 -21.76 21.26
C GLY A 481 -25.29 -22.07 19.79
N LEU A 482 -25.61 -23.31 19.36
CA LEU A 482 -25.25 -23.76 18.01
C LEU A 482 -25.91 -22.90 16.93
N THR A 483 -27.24 -22.76 16.95
CA THR A 483 -27.96 -22.11 15.84
C THR A 483 -27.54 -20.66 15.59
N PRO A 484 -27.46 -19.77 16.61
CA PRO A 484 -27.02 -18.39 16.38
C PRO A 484 -25.57 -18.30 15.91
N PHE A 485 -24.70 -19.18 16.40
CA PHE A 485 -23.31 -19.25 15.97
C PHE A 485 -23.18 -19.73 14.52
N THR A 486 -23.90 -20.81 14.14
CA THR A 486 -23.91 -21.34 12.78
C THR A 486 -24.37 -20.27 11.79
N ILE A 487 -25.45 -19.54 12.08
CA ILE A 487 -25.93 -18.45 11.22
C ILE A 487 -24.85 -17.38 11.02
N MET A 488 -24.20 -16.94 12.11
CA MET A 488 -23.16 -15.92 12.05
C MET A 488 -21.93 -16.38 11.24
N LEU A 489 -21.50 -17.63 11.41
CA LEU A 489 -20.35 -18.18 10.70
C LEU A 489 -20.67 -18.43 9.22
N GLU A 490 -21.87 -18.93 8.90
CA GLU A 490 -22.34 -19.10 7.53
C GLU A 490 -22.44 -17.75 6.81
N GLU A 491 -22.94 -16.70 7.46
CA GLU A 491 -22.99 -15.36 6.88
C GLU A 491 -21.58 -14.85 6.54
N ALA A 492 -20.63 -14.99 7.47
CA ALA A 492 -19.25 -14.58 7.23
C ALA A 492 -18.60 -15.44 6.13
N PHE A 493 -18.89 -16.73 6.08
CA PHE A 493 -18.42 -17.61 5.01
C PHE A 493 -19.02 -17.25 3.65
N ASN A 494 -20.29 -16.86 3.57
CA ASN A 494 -20.91 -16.40 2.33
C ASN A 494 -20.24 -15.12 1.81
N TYR A 495 -19.84 -14.20 2.69
CA TYR A 495 -19.02 -13.05 2.32
C TYR A 495 -17.60 -13.46 1.87
N ALA A 496 -17.02 -14.53 2.43
CA ALA A 496 -15.74 -15.07 1.96
C ALA A 496 -15.85 -15.68 0.56
N LEU A 497 -16.89 -16.48 0.30
CA LEU A 497 -17.23 -17.00 -1.04
C LEU A 497 -17.37 -15.86 -2.06
N LEU A 498 -18.04 -14.78 -1.66
CA LEU A 498 -18.20 -13.58 -2.48
C LEU A 498 -16.86 -12.87 -2.76
N ASN A 499 -15.98 -12.75 -1.76
CA ASN A 499 -14.66 -12.15 -1.95
C ASN A 499 -13.81 -13.01 -2.90
N TYR A 500 -13.87 -14.34 -2.79
CA TYR A 500 -13.18 -15.27 -3.67
C TYR A 500 -13.73 -15.26 -5.10
N ALA A 501 -15.05 -15.17 -5.27
CA ALA A 501 -15.68 -14.99 -6.58
C ALA A 501 -15.19 -13.71 -7.29
N ARG A 502 -14.99 -12.61 -6.55
CA ARG A 502 -14.41 -11.39 -7.11
C ARG A 502 -12.95 -11.57 -7.50
N TYR A 503 -12.18 -12.30 -6.72
CA TYR A 503 -10.80 -12.64 -7.07
C TYR A 503 -10.73 -13.32 -8.44
N PHE A 504 -11.62 -14.29 -8.74
CA PHE A 504 -11.70 -14.89 -10.08
C PHE A 504 -12.01 -13.86 -11.18
N MET A 505 -13.04 -13.03 -10.97
CA MET A 505 -13.49 -12.05 -11.97
C MET A 505 -12.45 -10.95 -12.24
N HIS A 506 -11.62 -10.60 -11.25
CA HIS A 506 -10.59 -9.57 -11.42
C HIS A 506 -9.29 -10.10 -12.01
N ASN A 507 -9.06 -11.41 -11.97
CA ASN A 507 -7.82 -12.05 -12.42
C ASN A 507 -8.04 -12.98 -13.63
N GLU A 508 -9.09 -12.77 -14.44
CA GLU A 508 -9.47 -13.63 -15.59
C GLU A 508 -8.37 -13.93 -16.62
N ASN A 509 -7.31 -13.13 -16.66
CA ASN A 509 -6.18 -13.28 -17.59
C ASN A 509 -5.06 -14.19 -17.04
N GLN A 510 -5.23 -14.79 -15.86
CA GLN A 510 -4.26 -15.73 -15.28
C GLN A 510 -4.58 -17.17 -15.72
N ASP A 511 -3.52 -17.93 -16.04
CA ASP A 511 -3.63 -19.34 -16.44
C ASP A 511 -3.89 -20.27 -15.25
N THR A 512 -3.47 -19.85 -14.05
CA THR A 512 -3.64 -20.60 -12.79
C THR A 512 -4.15 -19.68 -11.70
N PHE A 513 -5.12 -20.15 -10.92
CA PHE A 513 -5.69 -19.41 -9.80
C PHE A 513 -5.28 -20.04 -8.47
N ALA A 514 -5.10 -19.20 -7.46
CA ALA A 514 -4.85 -19.65 -6.11
C ALA A 514 -6.10 -20.34 -5.55
N THR A 515 -5.92 -21.48 -4.86
CA THR A 515 -6.96 -22.14 -4.07
C THR A 515 -7.47 -21.18 -2.98
N PRO A 516 -8.67 -21.36 -2.40
CA PRO A 516 -9.14 -20.52 -1.29
C PRO A 516 -8.12 -20.35 -0.14
N GLN A 517 -7.34 -21.39 0.14
CA GLN A 517 -6.24 -21.35 1.10
C GLN A 517 -5.06 -20.51 0.61
N ALA A 518 -4.57 -20.76 -0.60
CA ALA A 518 -3.44 -19.99 -1.16
C ALA A 518 -3.81 -18.51 -1.39
N ALA A 519 -5.06 -18.22 -1.73
CA ALA A 519 -5.57 -16.87 -1.96
C ALA A 519 -5.56 -16.01 -0.69
N GLN A 520 -5.49 -16.64 0.50
CA GLN A 520 -5.41 -15.89 1.76
C GLN A 520 -4.14 -15.05 1.92
N SER A 521 -3.06 -15.42 1.23
CA SER A 521 -1.78 -14.71 1.27
C SER A 521 -1.65 -13.64 0.18
N LEU A 522 -2.68 -13.44 -0.64
CA LEU A 522 -2.67 -12.41 -1.67
C LEU A 522 -2.86 -11.00 -1.07
N PRO A 523 -2.31 -9.96 -1.71
CA PRO A 523 -2.55 -8.59 -1.27
C PRO A 523 -4.02 -8.17 -1.39
N LEU A 524 -4.47 -7.35 -0.44
CA LEU A 524 -5.78 -6.72 -0.46
C LEU A 524 -5.65 -5.22 -0.70
N GLY A 525 -6.25 -4.74 -1.79
CA GLY A 525 -6.30 -3.32 -2.13
C GLY A 525 -7.60 -2.65 -1.66
N ASP A 526 -7.48 -1.50 -1.01
CA ASP A 526 -8.57 -0.63 -0.60
C ASP A 526 -8.70 0.57 -1.54
N TYR A 527 -9.79 0.57 -2.29
CA TYR A 527 -10.13 1.61 -3.25
C TYR A 527 -11.15 2.55 -2.64
N VAL A 528 -10.90 3.86 -2.69
CA VAL A 528 -11.73 4.87 -2.03
C VAL A 528 -12.06 6.02 -2.97
N LEU A 529 -13.29 6.51 -2.90
CA LEU A 529 -13.78 7.74 -3.52
C LEU A 529 -14.21 8.68 -2.41
N SER A 530 -13.56 9.84 -2.33
CA SER A 530 -14.01 10.93 -1.45
C SER A 530 -15.28 11.57 -1.99
N LEU A 531 -16.36 11.53 -1.21
CA LEU A 531 -17.65 12.11 -1.58
C LEU A 531 -17.69 13.63 -1.35
N GLU A 532 -16.82 14.15 -0.48
CA GLU A 532 -16.67 15.59 -0.24
C GLU A 532 -16.25 16.31 -1.53
N THR A 533 -15.22 15.79 -2.21
CA THR A 533 -14.69 16.36 -3.46
C THR A 533 -15.36 15.81 -4.73
N TYR A 534 -16.23 14.79 -4.60
CA TYR A 534 -16.95 14.20 -5.72
C TYR A 534 -17.87 15.22 -6.42
N ILE A 535 -17.70 15.39 -7.74
CA ILE A 535 -18.61 16.17 -8.58
C ILE A 535 -19.38 15.19 -9.47
N PRO A 536 -20.70 15.02 -9.28
CA PRO A 536 -21.51 14.17 -10.14
C PRO A 536 -21.44 14.64 -11.61
N PRO A 537 -21.28 13.72 -12.59
CA PRO A 537 -21.38 14.07 -14.01
C PRO A 537 -22.74 14.71 -14.34
N THR A 538 -22.74 15.74 -15.18
CA THR A 538 -23.98 16.41 -15.64
C THR A 538 -24.69 15.62 -16.75
N GLU A 539 -23.97 14.78 -17.47
CA GLU A 539 -24.52 13.92 -18.52
C GLU A 539 -25.29 12.73 -17.93
N ARG A 540 -26.48 12.47 -18.47
CA ARG A 540 -27.25 11.28 -18.11
C ARG A 540 -26.51 10.02 -18.55
N PRO A 541 -26.44 8.99 -17.69
CA PRO A 541 -25.75 7.75 -18.02
C PRO A 541 -26.47 7.04 -19.18
N SER A 542 -25.73 6.78 -20.25
CA SER A 542 -26.23 6.14 -21.47
C SER A 542 -25.62 4.73 -21.65
N PRO A 543 -26.39 3.77 -22.17
CA PRO A 543 -25.89 2.43 -22.46
C PRO A 543 -24.93 2.42 -23.66
N LEU A 544 -24.00 1.48 -23.64
CA LEU A 544 -23.37 0.99 -24.86
C LEU A 544 -24.15 -0.25 -25.30
N ILE A 545 -24.54 -0.29 -26.58
CA ILE A 545 -25.28 -1.41 -27.17
C ILE A 545 -24.42 -2.04 -28.26
N ARG A 546 -24.36 -3.37 -28.27
CA ARG A 546 -23.72 -4.15 -29.32
C ARG A 546 -24.64 -4.23 -30.53
N ASP A 547 -24.19 -3.78 -31.69
CA ASP A 547 -24.88 -3.98 -32.97
C ASP A 547 -23.85 -4.21 -34.08
N ASN A 548 -24.09 -5.22 -34.92
CA ASN A 548 -23.19 -5.62 -36.01
C ASN A 548 -21.71 -5.71 -35.62
N ASN A 549 -21.42 -6.32 -34.46
CA ASN A 549 -20.06 -6.45 -33.89
C ASN A 549 -19.36 -5.12 -33.54
N GLU A 550 -20.10 -4.02 -33.42
CA GLU A 550 -19.60 -2.73 -32.95
C GLU A 550 -20.32 -2.29 -31.68
N TRP A 551 -19.60 -1.59 -30.79
CA TRP A 551 -20.18 -0.94 -29.63
C TRP A 551 -20.52 0.50 -29.99
N PHE A 552 -21.79 0.88 -29.89
CA PHE A 552 -22.21 2.26 -30.11
C PHE A 552 -23.08 2.76 -28.95
N ARG A 553 -23.17 4.09 -28.85
CA ARG A 553 -23.98 4.77 -27.85
C ARG A 553 -25.21 5.36 -28.54
N PRO A 554 -26.43 4.82 -28.32
CA PRO A 554 -27.63 5.34 -28.96
C PRO A 554 -27.96 6.76 -28.47
N GLU A 555 -28.32 7.66 -29.38
CA GLU A 555 -28.78 9.00 -29.01
C GLU A 555 -30.15 8.94 -28.29
N GLY A 556 -30.31 9.77 -27.25
CA GLY A 556 -31.57 9.89 -26.51
C GLY A 556 -31.95 8.68 -25.64
N LEU A 557 -31.14 7.62 -25.61
CA LEU A 557 -31.35 6.46 -24.75
C LEU A 557 -30.50 6.56 -23.49
N TYR A 558 -31.13 6.46 -22.33
CA TYR A 558 -30.49 6.58 -21.02
C TYR A 558 -30.93 5.46 -20.09
N PHE A 559 -30.11 5.16 -19.10
CA PHE A 559 -30.51 4.32 -17.99
C PHE A 559 -31.48 5.07 -17.08
N GLU A 560 -32.46 4.35 -16.57
CA GLU A 560 -33.35 4.77 -15.48
C GLU A 560 -32.75 4.21 -14.19
N ILE A 561 -32.43 5.02 -13.20
CA ILE A 561 -31.71 4.57 -12.00
C ILE A 561 -32.46 5.01 -10.75
N ALA A 562 -32.59 4.09 -9.80
CA ALA A 562 -33.17 4.35 -8.49
C ALA A 562 -32.27 3.78 -7.39
N VAL A 563 -32.12 4.51 -6.29
CA VAL A 563 -31.44 4.04 -5.07
C VAL A 563 -32.48 3.72 -4.00
N ILE A 564 -32.45 2.49 -3.51
CA ILE A 564 -33.40 1.91 -2.56
C ILE A 564 -32.63 1.66 -1.26
N PRO A 565 -32.82 2.48 -0.22
CA PRO A 565 -32.31 2.16 1.11
C PRO A 565 -32.99 0.89 1.63
N GLY A 566 -32.20 -0.03 2.19
CA GLY A 566 -32.74 -1.18 2.91
C GLY A 566 -33.48 -0.75 4.18
N GLY A 567 -34.31 -1.63 4.71
CA GLY A 567 -35.14 -1.38 5.89
C GLY A 567 -36.28 -0.38 5.67
N ASP A 568 -36.38 0.25 4.49
CA ASP A 568 -37.44 1.19 4.18
C ASP A 568 -38.72 0.44 3.75
N GLN A 569 -39.64 0.29 4.71
CA GLN A 569 -40.96 -0.32 4.51
C GLN A 569 -41.92 0.56 3.67
N HIS A 570 -41.54 1.80 3.32
CA HIS A 570 -42.39 2.75 2.59
C HIS A 570 -42.06 2.84 1.09
N ILE A 571 -41.00 2.17 0.62
CA ILE A 571 -40.74 2.02 -0.81
C ILE A 571 -41.85 1.15 -1.39
N ALA A 572 -42.65 1.72 -2.30
CA ALA A 572 -43.85 1.13 -2.87
C ALA A 572 -43.68 -0.39 -3.10
N THR A 573 -44.51 -1.18 -2.44
CA THR A 573 -44.49 -2.66 -2.41
C THR A 573 -44.19 -3.30 -3.77
N ASN A 574 -44.71 -2.71 -4.86
CA ASN A 574 -44.53 -3.21 -6.21
C ASN A 574 -43.07 -3.19 -6.73
N LEU A 575 -42.23 -2.20 -6.37
CA LEU A 575 -40.85 -2.14 -6.89
C LEU A 575 -39.94 -3.14 -6.18
N THR A 576 -40.10 -3.30 -4.86
CA THR A 576 -39.37 -4.29 -4.08
C THR A 576 -39.75 -5.71 -4.51
N GLU A 577 -41.04 -5.97 -4.75
CA GLU A 577 -41.54 -7.23 -5.31
C GLU A 577 -40.95 -7.51 -6.71
N GLU A 578 -40.95 -6.52 -7.62
CA GLU A 578 -40.35 -6.64 -8.96
C GLU A 578 -38.85 -7.01 -8.87
N ILE A 579 -38.10 -6.36 -7.97
CA ILE A 579 -36.66 -6.62 -7.79
C ILE A 579 -36.42 -8.04 -7.29
N ILE A 580 -37.19 -8.47 -6.28
CA ILE A 580 -37.09 -9.81 -5.71
C ILE A 580 -37.39 -10.86 -6.78
N GLU A 581 -38.43 -10.66 -7.58
CA GLU A 581 -38.81 -11.55 -8.67
C GLU A 581 -37.67 -11.66 -9.70
N VAL A 582 -37.17 -10.52 -10.21
CA VAL A 582 -36.08 -10.49 -11.20
C VAL A 582 -34.80 -11.15 -10.67
N ILE A 583 -34.41 -10.86 -9.43
CA ILE A 583 -33.21 -11.47 -8.84
C ILE A 583 -33.41 -12.97 -8.58
N ASN A 584 -34.59 -13.39 -8.17
CA ASN A 584 -34.92 -14.80 -8.03
C ASN A 584 -34.84 -15.52 -9.38
N ASP A 585 -35.35 -14.92 -10.45
CA ASP A 585 -35.27 -15.46 -11.82
C ASP A 585 -33.82 -15.59 -12.29
N TRP A 586 -33.00 -14.54 -12.09
CA TRP A 586 -31.58 -14.60 -12.44
C TRP A 586 -30.83 -15.67 -11.63
N ARG A 587 -31.12 -15.78 -10.32
CA ARG A 587 -30.54 -16.81 -9.44
C ARG A 587 -30.92 -18.21 -9.94
N GLN A 588 -32.20 -18.44 -10.26
CA GLN A 588 -32.67 -19.72 -10.78
C GLN A 588 -32.02 -20.04 -12.13
N PHE A 589 -31.95 -19.06 -13.04
CA PHE A 589 -31.27 -19.20 -14.32
C PHE A 589 -29.83 -19.66 -14.12
N TYR A 590 -29.02 -18.90 -13.36
CA TYR A 590 -27.62 -19.28 -13.13
C TYR A 590 -27.48 -20.62 -12.42
N SER A 591 -28.39 -21.00 -11.51
CA SER A 591 -28.35 -22.31 -10.86
C SER A 591 -28.51 -23.49 -11.82
N GLN A 592 -29.20 -23.29 -12.94
CA GLN A 592 -29.44 -24.29 -13.98
C GLN A 592 -28.35 -24.34 -15.04
N VAL A 593 -27.54 -23.29 -15.17
CA VAL A 593 -26.42 -23.26 -16.12
C VAL A 593 -25.28 -24.14 -15.59
N GLU A 594 -24.91 -25.15 -16.36
CA GLU A 594 -23.77 -26.02 -16.08
C GLU A 594 -22.45 -25.33 -16.49
N TYR A 595 -21.37 -25.67 -15.80
CA TYR A 595 -20.03 -25.22 -16.12
C TYR A 595 -19.03 -26.37 -15.90
N GLU A 596 -17.92 -26.36 -16.63
CA GLU A 596 -16.89 -27.39 -16.48
C GLU A 596 -15.90 -27.03 -15.36
N ALA A 597 -15.53 -28.03 -14.57
CA ALA A 597 -14.59 -27.90 -13.46
C ALA A 597 -13.56 -29.02 -13.45
N ASP A 598 -12.38 -28.76 -12.87
CA ASP A 598 -11.39 -29.79 -12.60
C ASP A 598 -11.80 -30.70 -11.42
N ASN A 599 -10.94 -31.66 -11.08
CA ASN A 599 -11.16 -32.58 -9.95
C ASN A 599 -11.22 -31.88 -8.58
N ASN A 600 -10.76 -30.63 -8.49
CA ASN A 600 -10.79 -29.81 -7.28
C ASN A 600 -11.99 -28.84 -7.29
N GLY A 601 -12.88 -28.92 -8.28
CA GLY A 601 -14.04 -28.04 -8.43
C GLY A 601 -13.70 -26.65 -9.02
N THR A 602 -12.46 -26.42 -9.46
CA THR A 602 -12.02 -25.16 -10.06
C THR A 602 -12.59 -25.01 -11.47
N PRO A 603 -13.29 -23.90 -11.80
CA PRO A 603 -13.84 -23.71 -13.15
C PRO A 603 -12.74 -23.59 -14.21
N LEU A 604 -12.87 -24.32 -15.33
CA LEU A 604 -11.81 -24.49 -16.33
C LEU A 604 -11.61 -23.26 -17.22
N THR A 605 -12.69 -22.73 -17.80
CA THR A 605 -12.62 -21.60 -18.74
C THR A 605 -13.04 -20.26 -18.11
N SER A 606 -12.77 -19.15 -18.80
CA SER A 606 -13.25 -17.82 -18.37
C SER A 606 -14.78 -17.75 -18.32
N HIS A 607 -15.45 -18.50 -19.20
CA HIS A 607 -16.90 -18.62 -19.22
C HIS A 607 -17.41 -19.39 -17.98
N ASP A 608 -16.77 -20.52 -17.66
CA ASP A 608 -17.11 -21.31 -16.46
C ASP A 608 -16.91 -20.52 -15.17
N ARG A 609 -15.82 -19.75 -15.08
CA ARG A 609 -15.55 -18.84 -13.95
C ARG A 609 -16.64 -17.79 -13.80
N THR A 610 -17.10 -17.23 -14.92
CA THR A 610 -18.20 -16.26 -14.95
C THR A 610 -19.49 -16.88 -14.43
N ILE A 611 -19.82 -18.10 -14.85
CA ILE A 611 -21.00 -18.85 -14.37
C ILE A 611 -20.90 -19.11 -12.86
N TYR A 612 -19.74 -19.59 -12.38
CA TYR A 612 -19.49 -19.83 -10.96
C TYR A 612 -19.67 -18.56 -10.11
N ALA A 613 -19.03 -17.45 -10.51
CA ALA A 613 -19.15 -16.18 -9.81
C ALA A 613 -20.60 -15.62 -9.85
N ALA A 614 -21.30 -15.81 -10.97
CA ALA A 614 -22.69 -15.40 -11.12
C ALA A 614 -23.65 -16.19 -10.21
N LYS A 615 -23.42 -17.50 -10.02
CA LYS A 615 -24.17 -18.32 -9.04
C LYS A 615 -24.03 -17.77 -7.63
N ILE A 616 -22.81 -17.45 -7.19
CA ILE A 616 -22.54 -16.90 -5.85
C ILE A 616 -23.17 -15.52 -5.68
N THR A 617 -22.90 -14.60 -6.61
CA THR A 617 -23.36 -13.21 -6.51
C THR A 617 -24.89 -13.10 -6.59
N SER A 618 -25.56 -13.83 -7.48
CA SER A 618 -27.03 -13.82 -7.56
C SER A 618 -27.69 -14.41 -6.31
N LYS A 619 -27.16 -15.52 -5.76
CA LYS A 619 -27.61 -16.10 -4.48
C LYS A 619 -27.42 -15.10 -3.34
N MET A 620 -26.26 -14.46 -3.25
CA MET A 620 -25.96 -13.48 -2.20
C MET A 620 -26.87 -12.25 -2.28
N LEU A 621 -27.11 -11.70 -3.48
CA LEU A 621 -27.99 -10.53 -3.65
C LEU A 621 -29.42 -10.85 -3.22
N TYR A 622 -29.91 -12.04 -3.58
CA TYR A 622 -31.22 -12.49 -3.13
C TYR A 622 -31.30 -12.52 -1.60
N HIS A 623 -30.31 -13.10 -0.92
CA HIS A 623 -30.30 -13.13 0.55
C HIS A 623 -30.26 -11.73 1.17
N MET A 624 -29.46 -10.81 0.64
CA MET A 624 -29.42 -9.42 1.12
C MET A 624 -30.77 -8.71 0.95
N LEU A 625 -31.45 -8.93 -0.17
CA LEU A 625 -32.78 -8.36 -0.42
C LEU A 625 -33.85 -8.97 0.51
N MET A 626 -33.74 -10.26 0.84
CA MET A 626 -34.65 -10.93 1.78
C MET A 626 -34.44 -10.47 3.23
N ASP A 627 -33.18 -10.28 3.63
CA ASP A 627 -32.84 -9.73 4.94
C ASP A 627 -33.32 -8.28 5.09
N ASN A 628 -33.21 -7.49 4.02
CA ASN A 628 -33.67 -6.10 3.94
C ASN A 628 -33.19 -5.23 5.14
N SER A 629 -31.97 -5.47 5.63
CA SER A 629 -31.38 -4.65 6.69
C SER A 629 -31.26 -3.18 6.26
N ALA A 630 -31.46 -2.27 7.22
CA ALA A 630 -31.27 -0.82 7.06
C ALA A 630 -29.83 -0.43 6.70
N ASP A 631 -28.87 -1.35 6.87
CA ASP A 631 -27.46 -1.10 6.55
C ASP A 631 -27.20 -1.14 5.03
N TYR A 632 -28.07 -1.80 4.25
CA TYR A 632 -27.90 -1.96 2.81
C TYR A 632 -28.45 -0.78 2.00
N GLN A 633 -27.89 -0.58 0.81
CA GLN A 633 -28.52 0.21 -0.23
C GLN A 633 -28.44 -0.57 -1.55
N PHE A 634 -29.53 -0.55 -2.31
CA PHE A 634 -29.62 -1.20 -3.60
C PHE A 634 -29.79 -0.15 -4.69
N VAL A 635 -28.95 -0.21 -5.72
CA VAL A 635 -29.07 0.66 -6.89
C VAL A 635 -29.62 -0.17 -8.03
N VAL A 636 -30.84 0.16 -8.45
CA VAL A 636 -31.55 -0.54 -9.52
C VAL A 636 -31.38 0.26 -10.80
N VAL A 637 -30.82 -0.38 -11.81
CA VAL A 637 -30.63 0.18 -13.15
C VAL A 637 -31.60 -0.49 -14.09
N LYS A 638 -32.48 0.30 -14.70
CA LYS A 638 -33.41 -0.14 -15.74
C LYS A 638 -33.02 0.44 -17.10
N LEU A 639 -33.32 -0.32 -18.15
CA LEU A 639 -33.25 0.12 -19.53
C LEU A 639 -34.59 -0.17 -20.21
N LYS A 640 -35.28 0.87 -20.68
CA LYS A 640 -36.62 0.76 -21.28
C LYS A 640 -37.60 0.06 -20.32
N GLY A 641 -37.59 0.48 -19.05
CA GLY A 641 -38.43 -0.08 -17.99
C GLY A 641 -38.06 -1.47 -17.46
N LYS A 642 -37.07 -2.16 -18.03
CA LYS A 642 -36.61 -3.49 -17.55
C LYS A 642 -35.37 -3.38 -16.69
N ILE A 643 -35.33 -4.07 -15.56
CA ILE A 643 -34.13 -4.16 -14.71
C ILE A 643 -33.01 -4.87 -15.49
N VAL A 644 -31.85 -4.21 -15.61
CA VAL A 644 -30.68 -4.74 -16.31
C VAL A 644 -29.47 -4.91 -15.38
N SER A 645 -29.43 -4.21 -14.25
CA SER A 645 -28.39 -4.37 -13.24
C SER A 645 -28.87 -3.93 -11.86
N ILE A 646 -28.42 -4.62 -10.82
CA ILE A 646 -28.65 -4.23 -9.42
C ILE A 646 -27.31 -4.25 -8.70
N LEU A 647 -26.94 -3.14 -8.07
CA LEU A 647 -25.75 -3.01 -7.23
C LEU A 647 -26.17 -2.99 -5.75
N ALA A 648 -25.45 -3.72 -4.91
CA ALA A 648 -25.59 -3.67 -3.46
C ALA A 648 -24.40 -2.93 -2.83
N SER A 649 -24.68 -2.05 -1.87
CA SER A 649 -23.71 -1.44 -0.97
C SER A 649 -24.12 -1.64 0.49
N LEU A 650 -23.13 -1.53 1.38
CA LEU A 650 -23.28 -1.71 2.82
C LEU A 650 -22.66 -0.51 3.55
N ASN A 651 -23.38 0.07 4.49
CA ASN A 651 -22.84 1.09 5.37
C ASN A 651 -21.92 0.49 6.45
N ASP A 652 -20.94 1.26 6.88
CA ASP A 652 -20.15 0.93 8.07
C ASP A 652 -20.97 1.12 9.37
N ALA A 653 -20.48 0.61 10.50
CA ALA A 653 -21.20 0.74 11.78
C ALA A 653 -21.42 2.18 12.23
N ASN A 654 -20.52 3.11 11.89
CA ASN A 654 -20.66 4.52 12.27
C ASN A 654 -21.56 5.29 11.29
N ASN A 655 -22.00 4.64 10.22
CA ASN A 655 -22.81 5.22 9.16
C ASN A 655 -22.15 6.45 8.50
N GLU A 656 -20.83 6.59 8.59
CA GLU A 656 -20.06 7.68 7.96
C GLU A 656 -19.59 7.30 6.54
N ASP A 657 -19.33 6.00 6.33
CA ASP A 657 -18.77 5.43 5.11
C ASP A 657 -19.73 4.39 4.50
N SER A 658 -19.50 4.06 3.23
CA SER A 658 -20.23 3.02 2.53
C SER A 658 -19.30 2.20 1.65
N TYR A 659 -19.54 0.90 1.56
CA TYR A 659 -18.74 -0.03 0.78
C TYR A 659 -19.57 -0.58 -0.37
N ILE A 660 -19.03 -0.50 -1.59
CA ILE A 660 -19.54 -1.26 -2.72
C ILE A 660 -19.32 -2.73 -2.41
N ASN A 661 -20.42 -3.45 -2.26
CA ASN A 661 -20.39 -4.89 -2.23
C ASN A 661 -20.19 -5.36 -3.67
N PHE A 662 -21.25 -5.62 -4.43
CA PHE A 662 -21.13 -6.16 -5.78
C PHE A 662 -22.37 -5.79 -6.59
N SER A 663 -22.32 -6.06 -7.90
CA SER A 663 -23.47 -5.89 -8.79
C SER A 663 -23.79 -7.18 -9.51
N VAL A 664 -25.07 -7.47 -9.69
CA VAL A 664 -25.57 -8.53 -10.55
C VAL A 664 -26.17 -7.89 -11.80
N THR A 665 -25.80 -8.40 -12.97
CA THR A 665 -26.29 -7.90 -14.27
C THR A 665 -27.07 -9.01 -14.96
N HIS A 666 -28.01 -8.60 -15.81
CA HIS A 666 -28.88 -9.51 -16.55
C HIS A 666 -28.08 -10.64 -17.24
N PRO A 667 -28.48 -11.93 -17.08
CA PRO A 667 -27.67 -13.07 -17.51
C PRO A 667 -27.24 -13.06 -18.97
N GLN A 668 -28.13 -12.67 -19.87
CA GLN A 668 -27.82 -12.53 -21.30
C GLN A 668 -26.60 -11.63 -21.57
N TYR A 669 -26.46 -10.51 -20.86
CA TYR A 669 -25.36 -9.57 -21.09
C TYR A 669 -24.05 -10.01 -20.46
N VAL A 670 -24.11 -10.98 -19.53
CA VAL A 670 -22.96 -11.53 -18.82
C VAL A 670 -22.42 -12.76 -19.55
N LEU A 671 -23.28 -13.70 -19.94
CA LEU A 671 -22.87 -14.94 -20.59
C LEU A 671 -22.62 -14.78 -22.09
N ASN A 672 -23.33 -13.84 -22.74
CA ASN A 672 -23.24 -13.60 -24.18
C ASN A 672 -22.89 -12.12 -24.48
N PRO A 673 -21.75 -11.62 -23.97
CA PRO A 673 -21.43 -10.18 -24.00
C PRO A 673 -21.24 -9.63 -25.42
N ASP A 674 -20.94 -10.47 -26.40
CA ASP A 674 -20.66 -10.08 -27.78
C ASP A 674 -21.85 -10.25 -28.73
N GLU A 675 -22.97 -10.81 -28.26
CA GLU A 675 -24.19 -10.94 -29.04
C GLU A 675 -24.87 -9.59 -29.31
N ASN A 676 -25.53 -9.48 -30.46
CA ASN A 676 -26.29 -8.29 -30.82
C ASN A 676 -27.37 -7.99 -29.76
N GLY A 677 -27.46 -6.72 -29.38
CA GLY A 677 -28.35 -6.25 -28.33
C GLY A 677 -27.74 -6.31 -26.91
N SER A 678 -26.54 -6.85 -26.73
CA SER A 678 -25.87 -6.83 -25.43
C SER A 678 -25.59 -5.41 -24.94
N VAL A 679 -25.78 -5.19 -23.64
CA VAL A 679 -25.75 -3.87 -23.01
C VAL A 679 -24.58 -3.76 -22.04
N ARG A 680 -23.82 -2.65 -22.14
CA ARG A 680 -22.74 -2.29 -21.21
C ARG A 680 -22.98 -0.90 -20.60
N GLY A 681 -22.31 -0.65 -19.47
CA GLY A 681 -22.32 0.64 -18.77
C GLY A 681 -23.26 0.73 -17.55
N ALA A 682 -24.11 -0.28 -17.32
CA ALA A 682 -25.08 -0.27 -16.22
C ALA A 682 -24.40 -0.24 -14.83
N GLY A 683 -23.35 -1.03 -14.61
CA GLY A 683 -22.61 -1.02 -13.33
C GLY A 683 -21.96 0.34 -13.03
N THR A 684 -21.32 0.95 -14.03
CA THR A 684 -20.73 2.30 -13.87
C THR A 684 -21.80 3.36 -13.61
N ALA A 685 -22.97 3.24 -14.24
CA ALA A 685 -24.11 4.10 -13.98
C ALA A 685 -24.61 3.96 -12.54
N ALA A 686 -24.70 2.72 -12.03
CA ALA A 686 -25.09 2.44 -10.65
C ALA A 686 -24.13 3.05 -9.63
N VAL A 687 -22.82 2.89 -9.82
CA VAL A 687 -21.80 3.45 -8.91
C VAL A 687 -21.84 4.99 -8.89
N ARG A 688 -22.02 5.63 -10.05
CA ARG A 688 -22.14 7.09 -10.13
C ARG A 688 -23.36 7.59 -9.37
N GLU A 689 -24.49 6.93 -9.55
CA GLU A 689 -25.73 7.29 -8.88
C GLU A 689 -25.66 7.03 -7.37
N LEU A 690 -25.03 5.92 -6.95
CA LEU A 690 -24.75 5.65 -5.55
C LEU A 690 -23.91 6.75 -4.92
N ALA A 691 -22.80 7.14 -5.57
CA ALA A 691 -21.93 8.20 -5.07
C ALA A 691 -22.68 9.54 -4.93
N ARG A 692 -23.52 9.89 -5.91
CA ARG A 692 -24.40 11.07 -5.84
C ARG A 692 -25.35 10.98 -4.64
N TYR A 693 -26.06 9.86 -4.48
CA TYR A 693 -26.99 9.63 -3.38
C TYR A 693 -26.31 9.70 -2.02
N LEU A 694 -25.17 9.02 -1.85
CA LEU A 694 -24.43 9.00 -0.59
C LEU A 694 -23.89 10.39 -0.22
N LYS A 695 -23.41 11.15 -1.20
CA LYS A 695 -23.01 12.56 -1.01
C LYS A 695 -24.18 13.40 -0.49
N GLU A 696 -25.37 13.25 -1.08
CA GLU A 696 -26.59 13.94 -0.63
C GLU A 696 -27.03 13.54 0.79
N LYS A 697 -26.69 12.30 1.21
CA LYS A 697 -26.89 11.81 2.58
C LYS A 697 -25.77 12.20 3.55
N GLY A 698 -24.78 12.99 3.13
CA GLY A 698 -23.70 13.46 3.99
C GLY A 698 -22.65 12.40 4.32
N LYS A 699 -22.56 11.32 3.54
CA LYS A 699 -21.51 10.31 3.67
C LYS A 699 -20.16 10.86 3.24
N LYS A 700 -19.08 10.35 3.85
CA LYS A 700 -17.71 10.83 3.59
C LYS A 700 -17.05 10.08 2.45
N THR A 701 -17.13 8.75 2.46
CA THR A 701 -16.47 7.91 1.45
C THR A 701 -17.36 6.82 0.88
N LEU A 702 -17.05 6.46 -0.37
CA LEU A 702 -17.48 5.21 -0.99
C LEU A 702 -16.24 4.37 -1.23
N SER A 703 -16.24 3.10 -0.81
CA SER A 703 -15.04 2.24 -0.78
C SER A 703 -15.27 0.86 -1.41
N SER A 704 -14.20 0.17 -1.80
CA SER A 704 -14.25 -1.22 -2.27
C SER A 704 -12.93 -1.95 -2.01
N ASN A 705 -13.01 -3.22 -1.58
CA ASN A 705 -11.83 -4.06 -1.39
C ASN A 705 -11.64 -5.01 -2.58
N VAL A 706 -10.41 -5.17 -3.04
CA VAL A 706 -10.07 -6.01 -4.21
C VAL A 706 -8.82 -6.85 -3.92
N ILE A 707 -8.88 -8.15 -4.20
CA ILE A 707 -7.77 -9.10 -4.00
C ILE A 707 -7.03 -9.28 -5.33
N SER A 708 -5.82 -8.74 -5.44
CA SER A 708 -4.95 -8.88 -6.62
C SER A 708 -3.56 -8.29 -6.41
N GLN A 709 -2.66 -8.49 -7.38
CA GLN A 709 -1.45 -7.68 -7.50
C GLN A 709 -1.78 -6.26 -8.03
N PRO A 710 -1.03 -5.20 -7.62
CA PRO A 710 -1.20 -3.83 -8.12
C PRO A 710 -1.00 -3.67 -9.62
N SER A 711 -0.03 -4.38 -10.21
CA SER A 711 0.19 -4.45 -11.66
C SER A 711 -1.08 -4.89 -12.42
N ALA A 712 -1.92 -5.69 -11.79
CA ALA A 712 -3.16 -6.19 -12.39
C ALA A 712 -4.31 -5.16 -12.35
N ILE A 713 -4.29 -4.15 -11.46
CA ILE A 713 -5.49 -3.34 -11.18
C ILE A 713 -5.29 -1.80 -11.24
N VAL A 714 -4.14 -1.28 -11.66
CA VAL A 714 -4.01 0.19 -11.88
C VAL A 714 -4.76 0.71 -13.12
N LYS A 715 -5.40 -0.14 -13.96
CA LYS A 715 -6.11 0.32 -15.17
C LYS A 715 -7.55 -0.16 -15.37
N LYS A 716 -8.11 -1.01 -14.51
CA LYS A 716 -9.43 -1.62 -14.76
C LYS A 716 -10.48 -1.10 -13.78
N LYS A 717 -10.94 0.10 -14.14
CA LYS A 717 -12.22 0.77 -13.87
C LYS A 717 -13.26 -0.05 -13.08
N LEU A 718 -13.97 0.64 -12.17
CA LEU A 718 -15.27 0.21 -11.66
C LEU A 718 -16.30 0.15 -12.79
N GLY A 719 -16.50 -1.07 -13.26
CA GLY A 719 -17.33 -1.41 -14.39
C GLY A 719 -16.58 -2.41 -15.26
N PHE A 720 -17.15 -3.61 -15.40
CA PHE A 720 -16.68 -4.67 -16.29
C PHE A 720 -16.22 -4.11 -17.64
N ILE A 721 -14.91 -4.15 -17.91
CA ILE A 721 -14.35 -3.74 -19.19
C ILE A 721 -13.41 -4.84 -19.71
N HIS A 722 -13.82 -5.39 -20.85
CA HIS A 722 -13.03 -6.26 -21.71
C HIS A 722 -11.89 -5.47 -22.36
N LYS A 723 -10.83 -6.19 -22.78
CA LYS A 723 -9.47 -5.70 -23.09
C LYS A 723 -9.36 -4.74 -24.29
N ASP A 724 -10.43 -4.48 -25.03
CA ASP A 724 -10.41 -3.81 -26.33
C ASP A 724 -11.02 -2.38 -26.33
N GLU A 725 -11.04 -1.69 -25.18
CA GLU A 725 -11.40 -0.27 -25.11
C GLU A 725 -10.19 0.64 -25.38
N PHE A 726 -9.63 0.57 -26.60
CA PHE A 726 -8.79 1.62 -27.18
C PHE A 726 -9.25 1.97 -28.59
#